data_AF-A0AAW6AMF3-F1
#
_entry.id   AF-A0AAW6AMF3-F1
#
_cell.length_a   1.000
_cell.length_b   1.000
_cell.length_c   1.000
_cell.angle_alpha   90.00
_cell.angle_beta   90.00
_cell.angle_gamma   90.00
#
_symmetry.space_group_name_H-M   'P 1'
#
loop_
_entity.id
_entity.type
_entity.pdbx_description
1 polymer ?
#
loop_
_entity_poly.entity_id
_entity_poly.type
_entity_poly.pdbx_seq_one_letter_code
_entity_poly.pdbx_strand_id
1 'polypeptide(L)'
;MNVRIEHRICWRVIGLMLFSALLSVSVPAFSCTAYAVEEGADNGVVERDSTGGSGAFVGGGCSQDSSDCAGKTTEDSSLQVVESQDPSTTEKLSGWQWNGLSWYYYLDGCRLTGMQNIDDSLYYLDPARDGAMSCGWIFTENKWYYAGPSGALASGWQFIGGQWYWFDSFDSCSMATGRRVIDGHPYLLGTYGLINGWCLDNGLWYWGNNGEVLTGWLQTGNNWYWLDPANDGAMSRGIVSVGSSLYYLSDSGAMAVGWAFDGTDWYYADGSGALASGWRLVNGVWYWLDVANDNRMATGFYVIGSNRYHFSSTGALSLGWFMSDGDWYYAEPSQASGIIKTEWLKDGGQYYYLDPAADGKMLLGHFSVNGKSYYAKASGAVACREWVDVQDSVQDEPSKAFAGSDCSLCGALRNGKLFTSNGDGELVEAHGFVMLGGCKFYADPTDGSPCAGWKNVNGKWYFFDETAGYARSGWLYKDGSWFYLDPSTYAMKTGWVAVNGSWYYLNSSGFMQTGWLNLGGTWYWLDASGAMATGWRVVDGSWNYFMANGAWVSDYMDAKAQSYSSNTNWLILVDTSRCITSIYTGSWNNWSLNRRYVCSTGKASTPTVIGEYQVYGKGYSFGHGYTCYYYTQFYGDYLFHSSPYYVNSNRVMDPTMGVPSSAGCVRLEIQNAKWIYDNIPYGTKVVTY
;
A
#
# COMPACT_ATOMS: atom_id res chain seq x y z
N MET A 1 -0.55 42.29 -31.32
CA MET A 1 0.36 43.31 -30.75
C MET A 1 0.63 42.86 -29.33
N ASN A 2 1.83 42.39 -28.96
CA ASN A 2 3.12 43.11 -28.82
C ASN A 2 3.04 44.13 -27.67
N VAL A 3 3.93 44.22 -26.66
CA VAL A 3 5.15 43.47 -26.23
C VAL A 3 5.39 43.87 -24.73
N ARG A 4 6.04 43.17 -23.78
CA ARG A 4 7.07 42.10 -23.71
C ARG A 4 6.77 41.16 -22.51
N ILE A 5 7.34 39.95 -22.46
CA ILE A 5 7.67 39.23 -21.21
C ILE A 5 9.15 38.76 -21.30
N GLU A 6 9.90 38.86 -20.21
CA GLU A 6 11.32 38.47 -20.15
C GLU A 6 11.53 37.16 -19.38
N HIS A 7 12.28 36.22 -19.96
CA HIS A 7 12.69 34.99 -19.28
C HIS A 7 14.10 35.13 -18.67
N ARG A 8 14.23 34.70 -17.41
CA ARG A 8 15.48 34.20 -16.80
C ARG A 8 15.28 32.68 -16.59
N ILE A 9 16.16 31.74 -16.97
CA ILE A 9 17.61 31.56 -16.69
C ILE A 9 17.85 31.31 -15.18
N CYS A 10 18.53 30.27 -14.66
CA CYS A 10 19.03 28.93 -15.07
C CYS A 10 19.46 28.18 -13.76
N TRP A 11 19.93 26.92 -13.62
CA TRP A 11 20.32 25.79 -14.50
C TRP A 11 20.26 24.47 -13.66
N ARG A 12 20.26 23.25 -14.22
CA ARG A 12 21.46 22.42 -14.55
C ARG A 12 21.07 21.16 -15.36
N VAL A 13 22.01 20.59 -16.12
CA VAL A 13 21.74 19.66 -17.24
C VAL A 13 22.92 18.66 -17.50
N ILE A 14 22.59 17.39 -17.79
CA ILE A 14 23.35 16.30 -18.52
C ILE A 14 24.62 15.62 -17.93
N GLY A 15 24.66 14.28 -18.13
CA GLY A 15 25.87 13.45 -18.40
C GLY A 15 26.12 12.29 -17.41
N LEU A 16 26.46 11.04 -17.77
CA LEU A 16 26.60 10.24 -19.03
C LEU A 16 25.88 8.87 -18.78
N MET A 17 25.23 8.16 -19.72
CA MET A 17 25.66 7.46 -20.97
C MET A 17 26.50 6.16 -20.80
N LEU A 18 25.91 5.05 -21.28
CA LEU A 18 26.51 3.80 -21.82
C LEU A 18 27.24 2.79 -20.89
N PHE A 19 26.71 1.55 -20.80
CA PHE A 19 27.20 0.41 -21.59
C PHE A 19 26.17 -0.75 -21.70
N SER A 20 26.45 -1.77 -22.53
CA SER A 20 25.64 -2.97 -22.86
C SER A 20 25.52 -3.99 -21.71
N ALA A 21 24.70 -5.07 -21.73
CA ALA A 21 24.10 -5.86 -22.82
C ALA A 21 22.71 -6.44 -22.42
N LEU A 22 21.71 -6.53 -23.30
CA LEU A 22 21.49 -7.60 -24.30
C LEU A 22 21.46 -9.03 -23.74
N LEU A 23 20.25 -9.52 -23.40
CA LEU A 23 19.95 -10.95 -23.29
C LEU A 23 18.44 -11.20 -23.56
N SER A 24 18.05 -11.05 -24.82
CA SER A 24 16.70 -11.35 -25.31
C SER A 24 16.56 -12.84 -25.64
N VAL A 25 15.73 -13.58 -24.89
CA VAL A 25 15.43 -14.99 -25.14
C VAL A 25 14.01 -15.12 -25.68
N SER A 26 13.91 -15.28 -27.01
CA SER A 26 12.82 -16.05 -27.63
C SER A 26 13.10 -17.55 -27.39
N VAL A 27 12.18 -18.51 -27.47
CA VAL A 27 10.91 -18.74 -28.20
C VAL A 27 10.11 -19.81 -27.39
N PRO A 28 8.93 -20.32 -27.81
CA PRO A 28 7.90 -19.79 -28.70
C PRO A 28 6.50 -19.74 -28.02
N ALA A 29 5.52 -19.14 -28.69
CA ALA A 29 4.11 -19.41 -28.39
C ALA A 29 3.65 -20.71 -29.08
N PHE A 30 2.93 -21.58 -28.38
CA PHE A 30 2.23 -22.70 -29.00
C PHE A 30 0.83 -22.27 -29.45
N SER A 31 0.66 -22.10 -30.75
CA SER A 31 -0.67 -21.96 -31.37
C SER A 31 -1.37 -23.31 -31.45
N CYS A 32 -2.56 -23.43 -30.88
CA CYS A 32 -3.49 -24.51 -31.23
C CYS A 32 -4.66 -23.92 -32.03
N THR A 33 -4.70 -24.20 -33.33
CA THR A 33 -5.81 -23.84 -34.22
C THR A 33 -6.91 -24.89 -34.12
N ALA A 34 -8.03 -24.56 -33.48
CA ALA A 34 -9.27 -25.32 -33.61
C ALA A 34 -10.14 -24.68 -34.71
N TYR A 35 -10.71 -25.50 -35.60
CA TYR A 35 -11.61 -25.02 -36.65
C TYR A 35 -12.92 -24.52 -36.04
N ALA A 36 -13.37 -23.33 -36.44
CA ALA A 36 -14.78 -23.00 -36.47
C ALA A 36 -15.30 -23.22 -37.89
N VAL A 37 -16.47 -23.84 -38.02
CA VAL A 37 -17.22 -23.95 -39.27
C VAL A 37 -18.57 -23.30 -39.02
N GLU A 38 -18.90 -22.30 -39.82
CA GLU A 38 -20.25 -21.75 -39.87
C GLU A 38 -21.15 -22.68 -40.68
N GLU A 39 -22.31 -23.04 -40.14
CA GLU A 39 -23.54 -23.06 -40.93
C GLU A 39 -24.62 -22.34 -40.13
N GLY A 40 -25.44 -21.55 -40.82
CA GLY A 40 -26.60 -20.88 -40.26
C GLY A 40 -27.71 -20.84 -41.30
N ALA A 41 -28.95 -20.88 -40.82
CA ALA A 41 -30.14 -20.62 -41.65
C ALA A 41 -31.26 -20.09 -40.76
N ASP A 42 -31.97 -19.07 -41.23
CA ASP A 42 -33.18 -18.54 -40.59
C ASP A 42 -34.34 -19.55 -40.58
N ASN A 43 -35.24 -19.39 -39.62
CA ASN A 43 -36.70 -19.19 -39.80
C ASN A 43 -37.41 -19.38 -38.44
N GLY A 44 -38.32 -18.51 -37.97
CA GLY A 44 -38.77 -17.21 -38.49
C GLY A 44 -40.25 -16.97 -38.20
N VAL A 45 -40.60 -15.82 -37.59
CA VAL A 45 -41.98 -15.32 -37.33
C VAL A 45 -42.81 -16.25 -36.36
N VAL A 46 -43.83 -15.86 -35.58
CA VAL A 46 -44.70 -14.66 -35.52
C VAL A 46 -44.92 -14.17 -34.06
N GLU A 47 -45.20 -12.86 -33.98
CA GLU A 47 -45.73 -12.00 -32.91
C GLU A 47 -46.85 -12.59 -31.99
N ARG A 48 -47.33 -11.93 -30.90
CA ARG A 48 -47.18 -10.53 -30.40
C ARG A 48 -47.47 -10.41 -28.89
N ASP A 49 -47.27 -9.21 -28.34
CA ASP A 49 -47.64 -8.76 -26.99
C ASP A 49 -49.14 -8.87 -26.65
N SER A 50 -49.49 -8.92 -25.35
CA SER A 50 -50.08 -7.75 -24.68
C SER A 50 -50.31 -7.89 -23.16
N THR A 51 -49.70 -6.96 -22.42
CA THR A 51 -49.98 -6.41 -21.08
C THR A 51 -51.35 -6.62 -20.40
N GLY A 52 -51.31 -6.81 -19.06
CA GLY A 52 -52.35 -6.38 -18.10
C GLY A 52 -53.27 -7.49 -17.53
N GLY A 53 -53.83 -7.39 -16.31
CA GLY A 53 -53.62 -6.38 -15.25
C GLY A 53 -54.91 -6.06 -14.47
N SER A 54 -54.99 -6.46 -13.19
CA SER A 54 -56.15 -6.30 -12.27
C SER A 54 -57.44 -7.07 -12.70
N GLY A 55 -58.41 -7.38 -11.82
CA GLY A 55 -58.41 -7.30 -10.35
C GLY A 55 -59.82 -7.20 -9.73
N ALA A 56 -60.27 -8.28 -9.08
CA ALA A 56 -61.38 -8.41 -8.09
C ALA A 56 -62.77 -7.76 -8.37
N PHE A 57 -63.87 -8.51 -8.12
CA PHE A 57 -64.65 -8.35 -6.87
C PHE A 57 -65.79 -9.40 -6.71
N VAL A 58 -65.87 -10.00 -5.52
CA VAL A 58 -67.03 -10.53 -4.74
C VAL A 58 -68.22 -11.22 -5.45
N GLY A 59 -68.55 -12.42 -4.94
CA GLY A 59 -69.86 -13.08 -5.12
C GLY A 59 -69.95 -14.43 -4.39
N GLY A 60 -70.20 -14.42 -3.07
CA GLY A 60 -70.27 -15.66 -2.25
C GLY A 60 -71.70 -16.10 -1.92
N GLY A 61 -71.91 -17.40 -1.75
CA GLY A 61 -73.18 -17.99 -1.30
C GLY A 61 -73.09 -19.51 -1.15
N CYS A 62 -73.50 -20.04 0.01
CA CYS A 62 -73.43 -21.47 0.35
C CYS A 62 -74.77 -22.17 0.08
N SER A 63 -74.73 -23.48 -0.21
CA SER A 63 -75.42 -24.50 0.61
C SER A 63 -75.07 -25.94 0.15
N GLN A 64 -75.62 -26.93 0.84
CA GLN A 64 -75.23 -28.34 0.81
C GLN A 64 -76.36 -29.27 0.30
N ASP A 65 -75.93 -30.48 -0.07
CA ASP A 65 -76.61 -31.78 0.07
C ASP A 65 -77.74 -32.26 -0.88
N SER A 66 -77.65 -33.58 -1.10
CA SER A 66 -78.71 -34.56 -1.41
C SER A 66 -79.26 -34.65 -2.84
N SER A 67 -79.12 -35.84 -3.44
CA SER A 67 -80.22 -36.81 -3.47
C SER A 67 -79.77 -38.18 -3.99
N ASP A 68 -80.18 -39.25 -3.29
CA ASP A 68 -80.10 -40.62 -3.79
C ASP A 68 -81.17 -40.88 -4.87
N CYS A 69 -80.94 -41.88 -5.73
CA CYS A 69 -81.84 -43.04 -5.82
C CYS A 69 -81.32 -44.09 -6.81
N ALA A 70 -81.15 -45.32 -6.34
CA ALA A 70 -80.93 -46.48 -7.19
C ALA A 70 -82.19 -47.37 -7.21
N GLY A 71 -82.48 -47.96 -8.37
CA GLY A 71 -83.34 -49.14 -8.47
C GLY A 71 -84.54 -49.03 -9.40
N LYS A 72 -84.57 -49.91 -10.42
CA LYS A 72 -85.72 -50.79 -10.65
C LYS A 72 -85.35 -52.01 -11.48
N THR A 73 -85.87 -53.15 -11.05
CA THR A 73 -85.89 -54.44 -11.75
C THR A 73 -87.01 -54.47 -12.79
N THR A 74 -86.78 -55.13 -13.94
CA THR A 74 -87.77 -56.01 -14.59
C THR A 74 -87.11 -56.76 -15.74
N GLU A 75 -87.04 -58.09 -15.63
CA GLU A 75 -87.02 -59.00 -16.78
C GLU A 75 -88.16 -60.01 -16.58
N ASP A 76 -88.76 -60.43 -17.69
CA ASP A 76 -89.89 -61.35 -17.79
C ASP A 76 -89.77 -62.12 -19.11
N SER A 77 -90.60 -63.16 -19.31
CA SER A 77 -90.58 -64.15 -20.39
C SER A 77 -89.68 -65.36 -20.11
N SER A 78 -90.31 -66.49 -19.81
CA SER A 78 -89.67 -67.81 -19.72
C SER A 78 -90.14 -68.71 -20.85
N LEU A 79 -89.28 -69.66 -21.24
CA LEU A 79 -89.57 -70.90 -21.99
C LEU A 79 -90.28 -70.80 -23.37
N GLN A 80 -89.66 -71.39 -24.38
CA GLN A 80 -90.27 -72.45 -25.22
C GLN A 80 -89.13 -73.28 -25.89
N VAL A 81 -89.45 -74.51 -26.31
CA VAL A 81 -88.49 -75.60 -26.59
C VAL A 81 -88.10 -75.72 -28.07
N VAL A 82 -86.83 -76.02 -28.35
CA VAL A 82 -86.40 -76.92 -29.45
C VAL A 82 -85.19 -77.74 -29.00
N GLU A 83 -85.19 -79.05 -29.25
CA GLU A 83 -84.07 -79.96 -28.93
C GLU A 83 -83.10 -80.15 -30.11
N SER A 84 -81.82 -80.39 -29.84
CA SER A 84 -80.98 -81.33 -30.64
C SER A 84 -79.70 -81.74 -29.89
N GLN A 85 -79.37 -83.03 -29.98
CA GLN A 85 -78.12 -83.68 -29.55
C GLN A 85 -77.11 -83.69 -30.73
N ASP A 86 -75.81 -83.99 -30.63
CA ASP A 86 -74.89 -84.33 -29.52
C ASP A 86 -73.44 -83.88 -29.93
N PRO A 87 -72.33 -84.21 -29.23
CA PRO A 87 -71.06 -83.48 -29.37
C PRO A 87 -70.02 -84.18 -30.27
N SER A 88 -68.87 -83.51 -30.45
CA SER A 88 -67.61 -84.18 -30.76
C SER A 88 -66.42 -83.49 -30.09
N THR A 89 -65.83 -84.15 -29.08
CA THR A 89 -64.56 -83.76 -28.47
C THR A 89 -63.39 -84.18 -29.35
N THR A 90 -62.92 -83.29 -30.22
CA THR A 90 -61.55 -83.40 -30.74
C THR A 90 -60.58 -83.08 -29.60
N GLU A 91 -59.60 -83.93 -29.31
CA GLU A 91 -58.50 -83.56 -28.42
C GLU A 91 -57.78 -82.36 -29.04
N LYS A 92 -57.87 -81.21 -28.37
CA LYS A 92 -57.39 -79.96 -28.92
C LYS A 92 -55.91 -79.81 -28.62
N LEU A 93 -55.14 -79.42 -29.64
CA LEU A 93 -53.68 -79.41 -29.58
C LEU A 93 -53.16 -78.41 -28.54
N SER A 94 -52.30 -78.89 -27.64
CA SER A 94 -51.67 -78.09 -26.56
C SER A 94 -50.15 -78.34 -26.53
N GLY A 95 -49.38 -77.32 -26.17
CA GLY A 95 -47.91 -77.37 -26.08
C GLY A 95 -47.17 -76.60 -27.19
N TRP A 96 -45.84 -76.63 -27.14
CA TRP A 96 -44.95 -76.00 -28.10
C TRP A 96 -44.92 -76.71 -29.47
N GLN A 97 -44.98 -75.92 -30.56
CA GLN A 97 -44.94 -76.39 -31.94
C GLN A 97 -43.93 -75.58 -32.77
N TRP A 98 -43.15 -76.24 -33.63
CA TRP A 98 -42.19 -75.63 -34.54
C TRP A 98 -42.67 -75.75 -35.99
N ASN A 99 -42.78 -74.62 -36.70
CA ASN A 99 -43.28 -74.61 -38.09
C ASN A 99 -42.19 -74.55 -39.17
N GLY A 100 -40.91 -74.67 -38.80
CA GLY A 100 -39.77 -74.48 -39.70
C GLY A 100 -39.14 -73.07 -39.65
N LEU A 101 -39.83 -72.09 -39.05
CA LEU A 101 -39.37 -70.69 -38.96
C LEU A 101 -39.41 -70.12 -37.53
N SER A 102 -40.42 -70.49 -36.73
CA SER A 102 -40.56 -70.08 -35.34
C SER A 102 -41.25 -71.15 -34.49
N TRP A 103 -41.04 -71.05 -33.17
CA TRP A 103 -41.86 -71.72 -32.17
C TRP A 103 -43.15 -70.94 -31.91
N TYR A 104 -44.21 -71.67 -31.55
CA TYR A 104 -45.53 -71.19 -31.16
C TYR A 104 -46.07 -72.08 -30.04
N TYR A 105 -46.81 -71.52 -29.08
CA TYR A 105 -47.50 -72.31 -28.06
C TYR A 105 -49.00 -72.35 -28.31
N TYR A 106 -49.58 -73.54 -28.16
CA TYR A 106 -51.03 -73.76 -28.23
C TYR A 106 -51.56 -74.19 -26.86
N LEU A 107 -52.77 -73.77 -26.53
CA LEU A 107 -53.55 -74.25 -25.41
C LEU A 107 -54.98 -74.51 -25.90
N ASP A 108 -55.44 -75.75 -25.77
CA ASP A 108 -56.74 -76.22 -26.23
C ASP A 108 -57.05 -75.81 -27.68
N GLY A 109 -56.06 -76.00 -28.57
CA GLY A 109 -56.14 -75.71 -30.01
C GLY A 109 -56.08 -74.22 -30.35
N CYS A 110 -56.17 -73.32 -29.35
CA CYS A 110 -55.97 -71.90 -29.51
C CYS A 110 -54.47 -71.58 -29.37
N ARG A 111 -53.89 -70.92 -30.37
CA ARG A 111 -52.53 -70.39 -30.31
C ARG A 111 -52.50 -69.17 -29.38
N LEU A 112 -51.55 -69.13 -28.45
CA LEU A 112 -51.41 -68.03 -27.50
C LEU A 112 -50.60 -66.87 -28.06
N THR A 113 -50.83 -65.67 -27.51
CA THR A 113 -50.14 -64.41 -27.86
C THR A 113 -49.89 -63.58 -26.60
N GLY A 114 -48.99 -62.59 -26.67
CA GLY A 114 -48.62 -61.72 -25.55
C GLY A 114 -47.65 -62.39 -24.58
N MET A 115 -47.60 -61.89 -23.33
CA MET A 115 -46.85 -62.52 -22.25
C MET A 115 -47.58 -63.78 -21.76
N GLN A 116 -46.88 -64.90 -21.67
CA GLN A 116 -47.43 -66.20 -21.24
C GLN A 116 -46.46 -66.90 -20.29
N ASN A 117 -46.95 -67.35 -19.13
CA ASN A 117 -46.19 -68.22 -18.23
C ASN A 117 -46.46 -69.68 -18.61
N ILE A 118 -45.40 -70.40 -19.00
CA ILE A 118 -45.43 -71.77 -19.50
C ILE A 118 -44.30 -72.53 -18.80
N ASP A 119 -44.61 -73.64 -18.13
CA ASP A 119 -43.63 -74.47 -17.42
C ASP A 119 -42.70 -73.66 -16.49
N ASP A 120 -43.31 -72.83 -15.63
CA ASP A 120 -42.68 -71.89 -14.69
C ASP A 120 -41.72 -70.85 -15.31
N SER A 121 -41.78 -70.67 -16.63
CA SER A 121 -40.98 -69.69 -17.39
C SER A 121 -41.87 -68.71 -18.15
N LEU A 122 -41.52 -67.43 -18.14
CA LEU A 122 -42.24 -66.39 -18.87
C LEU A 122 -41.74 -66.29 -20.32
N TYR A 123 -42.65 -66.22 -21.29
CA TYR A 123 -42.36 -66.09 -22.73
C TYR A 123 -43.16 -64.95 -23.34
N TYR A 124 -42.62 -64.31 -24.38
CA TYR A 124 -43.38 -63.39 -25.23
C TYR A 124 -43.69 -64.04 -26.59
N LEU A 125 -44.98 -64.25 -26.85
CA LEU A 125 -45.52 -64.79 -28.10
C LEU A 125 -46.08 -63.62 -28.93
N ASP A 126 -45.27 -63.10 -29.84
CA ASP A 126 -45.49 -61.83 -30.53
C ASP A 126 -46.86 -61.76 -31.24
N PRO A 127 -47.79 -60.90 -30.79
CA PRO A 127 -49.10 -60.76 -31.42
C PRO A 127 -49.03 -60.25 -32.87
N ALA A 128 -48.05 -59.41 -33.20
CA ALA A 128 -47.86 -58.87 -34.55
C ALA A 128 -47.24 -59.90 -35.51
N ARG A 129 -46.54 -60.90 -34.98
CA ARG A 129 -46.08 -62.10 -35.70
C ARG A 129 -46.97 -63.32 -35.41
N ASP A 130 -48.24 -63.09 -35.10
CA ASP A 130 -49.29 -64.13 -35.03
C ASP A 130 -48.95 -65.26 -34.03
N GLY A 131 -48.48 -64.88 -32.84
CA GLY A 131 -48.10 -65.78 -31.74
C GLY A 131 -46.70 -66.37 -31.82
N ALA A 132 -45.84 -65.88 -32.73
CA ALA A 132 -44.48 -66.37 -32.86
C ALA A 132 -43.63 -66.02 -31.63
N MET A 133 -42.96 -67.02 -31.06
CA MET A 133 -42.00 -66.82 -29.98
C MET A 133 -40.95 -65.76 -30.35
N SER A 134 -40.63 -64.87 -29.40
CA SER A 134 -39.57 -63.88 -29.54
C SER A 134 -38.27 -64.34 -28.88
N CYS A 135 -37.15 -63.89 -29.43
CA CYS A 135 -35.79 -64.12 -28.92
C CYS A 135 -34.99 -62.82 -29.04
N GLY A 136 -34.07 -62.56 -28.10
CA GLY A 136 -33.36 -61.29 -28.00
C GLY A 136 -34.22 -60.19 -27.36
N TRP A 137 -33.92 -58.93 -27.71
CA TRP A 137 -34.58 -57.75 -27.15
C TRP A 137 -36.05 -57.62 -27.60
N ILE A 138 -36.93 -57.41 -26.63
CA ILE A 138 -38.38 -57.25 -26.80
C ILE A 138 -38.80 -55.94 -26.13
N PHE A 139 -39.57 -55.11 -26.83
CA PHE A 139 -40.20 -53.92 -26.25
C PHE A 139 -41.71 -54.04 -26.36
N THR A 140 -42.41 -54.05 -25.22
CA THR A 140 -43.87 -54.15 -25.17
C THR A 140 -44.38 -53.52 -23.87
N GLU A 141 -45.61 -52.99 -23.88
CA GLU A 141 -46.23 -52.33 -22.71
C GLU A 141 -45.34 -51.23 -22.07
N ASN A 142 -44.57 -50.53 -22.92
CA ASN A 142 -43.57 -49.52 -22.55
C ASN A 142 -42.41 -50.03 -21.66
N LYS A 143 -42.16 -51.35 -21.63
CA LYS A 143 -41.06 -52.00 -20.93
C LYS A 143 -40.16 -52.80 -21.89
N TRP A 144 -38.88 -52.90 -21.53
CA TRP A 144 -37.91 -53.76 -22.22
C TRP A 144 -37.79 -55.11 -21.52
N TYR A 145 -37.61 -56.16 -22.31
CA TYR A 145 -37.37 -57.53 -21.87
C TYR A 145 -36.31 -58.17 -22.78
N TYR A 146 -35.68 -59.25 -22.33
CA TYR A 146 -34.74 -60.02 -23.15
C TYR A 146 -35.04 -61.50 -23.07
N ALA A 147 -35.30 -62.13 -24.21
CA ALA A 147 -35.50 -63.57 -24.33
C ALA A 147 -34.20 -64.28 -24.73
N GLY A 148 -33.87 -65.38 -24.04
CA GLY A 148 -32.76 -66.25 -24.47
C GLY A 148 -33.06 -67.00 -25.78
N PRO A 149 -32.11 -67.79 -26.32
CA PRO A 149 -32.35 -68.63 -27.50
C PRO A 149 -33.46 -69.69 -27.33
N SER A 150 -33.87 -69.98 -26.10
CA SER A 150 -35.03 -70.80 -25.75
C SER A 150 -36.37 -70.05 -25.81
N GLY A 151 -36.35 -68.72 -25.97
CA GLY A 151 -37.53 -67.85 -25.91
C GLY A 151 -37.97 -67.43 -24.50
N ALA A 152 -37.47 -68.10 -23.45
CA ALA A 152 -37.75 -67.73 -22.07
C ALA A 152 -37.11 -66.36 -21.76
N LEU A 153 -37.86 -65.50 -21.05
CA LEU A 153 -37.37 -64.21 -20.59
C LEU A 153 -36.32 -64.39 -19.50
N ALA A 154 -35.23 -63.64 -19.62
CA ALA A 154 -34.14 -63.67 -18.67
C ALA A 154 -34.50 -62.89 -17.39
N SER A 155 -33.95 -63.33 -16.26
CA SER A 155 -34.12 -62.72 -14.94
C SER A 155 -32.77 -62.49 -14.27
N GLY A 156 -32.72 -61.57 -13.30
CA GLY A 156 -31.50 -61.19 -12.58
C GLY A 156 -30.46 -60.49 -13.47
N TRP A 157 -29.18 -60.61 -13.10
CA TRP A 157 -28.05 -60.04 -13.83
C TRP A 157 -27.77 -60.79 -15.13
N GLN A 158 -27.70 -60.06 -16.24
CA GLN A 158 -27.45 -60.60 -17.58
C GLN A 158 -26.41 -59.76 -18.33
N PHE A 159 -25.41 -60.42 -18.92
CA PHE A 159 -24.37 -59.75 -19.72
C PHE A 159 -24.69 -59.89 -21.21
N ILE A 160 -25.15 -58.80 -21.82
CA ILE A 160 -25.70 -58.76 -23.18
C ILE A 160 -24.95 -57.69 -23.98
N GLY A 161 -24.42 -58.03 -25.15
CA GLY A 161 -23.79 -57.05 -26.05
C GLY A 161 -22.53 -56.35 -25.51
N GLY A 162 -21.94 -56.85 -24.42
CA GLY A 162 -20.82 -56.23 -23.73
C GLY A 162 -21.20 -55.37 -22.51
N GLN A 163 -22.48 -55.32 -22.14
CA GLN A 163 -23.01 -54.55 -21.00
C GLN A 163 -23.82 -55.43 -20.04
N TRP A 164 -23.86 -55.04 -18.77
CA TRP A 164 -24.70 -55.70 -17.75
C TRP A 164 -26.05 -55.02 -17.62
N TYR A 165 -27.09 -55.83 -17.52
CA TYR A 165 -28.48 -55.44 -17.33
C TYR A 165 -29.09 -56.24 -16.17
N TRP A 166 -30.08 -55.66 -15.47
CA TRP A 166 -30.88 -56.36 -14.47
C TRP A 166 -32.33 -56.51 -14.96
N PHE A 167 -32.83 -57.74 -14.95
CA PHE A 167 -34.22 -58.06 -15.27
C PHE A 167 -34.95 -58.48 -13.99
N ASP A 168 -35.91 -57.68 -13.55
CA ASP A 168 -36.55 -57.82 -12.24
C ASP A 168 -37.58 -58.95 -12.25
N SER A 169 -37.28 -60.06 -11.58
CA SER A 169 -38.16 -61.22 -11.47
C SER A 169 -39.48 -60.91 -10.75
N PHE A 170 -39.55 -59.85 -9.94
CA PHE A 170 -40.76 -59.42 -9.25
C PHE A 170 -41.59 -58.44 -10.09
N ASP A 171 -40.99 -57.76 -11.07
CA ASP A 171 -41.67 -56.94 -12.08
C ASP A 171 -41.66 -57.63 -13.46
N SER A 172 -42.18 -58.86 -13.50
CA SER A 172 -42.42 -59.67 -14.71
C SER A 172 -41.20 -59.89 -15.61
N CYS A 173 -40.00 -59.98 -15.04
CA CYS A 173 -38.72 -60.09 -15.76
C CYS A 173 -38.44 -58.90 -16.71
N SER A 174 -38.97 -57.72 -16.40
CA SER A 174 -38.68 -56.50 -17.16
C SER A 174 -37.34 -55.87 -16.77
N MET A 175 -36.69 -55.22 -17.74
CA MET A 175 -35.41 -54.55 -17.56
C MET A 175 -35.57 -53.32 -16.65
N ALA A 176 -34.90 -53.31 -15.50
CA ALA A 176 -34.96 -52.18 -14.57
C ALA A 176 -34.09 -51.00 -15.03
N THR A 177 -34.56 -49.77 -14.76
CA THR A 177 -33.87 -48.51 -15.09
C THR A 177 -34.00 -47.49 -13.95
N GLY A 178 -33.03 -46.57 -13.84
CA GLY A 178 -32.88 -45.65 -12.71
C GLY A 178 -32.13 -46.32 -11.54
N ARG A 179 -32.25 -45.74 -10.35
CA ARG A 179 -31.66 -46.29 -9.12
C ARG A 179 -32.44 -47.53 -8.65
N ARG A 180 -31.75 -48.61 -8.29
CA ARG A 180 -32.31 -49.82 -7.65
C ARG A 180 -31.38 -50.32 -6.55
N VAL A 181 -31.94 -50.98 -5.54
CA VAL A 181 -31.16 -51.75 -4.57
C VAL A 181 -31.27 -53.23 -4.96
N ILE A 182 -30.14 -53.85 -5.28
CA ILE A 182 -30.03 -55.25 -5.70
C ILE A 182 -29.05 -55.93 -4.74
N ASP A 183 -29.48 -57.04 -4.13
CA ASP A 183 -28.72 -57.79 -3.12
C ASP A 183 -28.17 -56.93 -1.95
N GLY A 184 -28.88 -55.84 -1.63
CA GLY A 184 -28.49 -54.88 -0.59
C GLY A 184 -27.61 -53.72 -1.05
N HIS A 185 -27.15 -53.72 -2.32
CA HIS A 185 -26.27 -52.70 -2.88
C HIS A 185 -27.01 -51.77 -3.87
N PRO A 186 -26.80 -50.44 -3.83
CA PRO A 186 -27.43 -49.50 -4.74
C PRO A 186 -26.72 -49.42 -6.10
N TYR A 187 -27.47 -49.68 -7.18
CA TYR A 187 -27.01 -49.60 -8.57
C TYR A 187 -27.82 -48.58 -9.38
N LEU A 188 -27.18 -48.01 -10.41
CA LEU A 188 -27.74 -47.10 -11.41
C LEU A 188 -27.80 -47.81 -12.77
N LEU A 189 -29.02 -48.04 -13.24
CA LEU A 189 -29.29 -48.80 -14.46
C LEU A 189 -29.79 -47.87 -15.57
N GLY A 190 -29.06 -47.80 -16.68
CA GLY A 190 -29.43 -47.02 -17.86
C GLY A 190 -30.05 -47.87 -18.96
N THR A 191 -30.57 -47.22 -20.00
CA THR A 191 -31.15 -47.86 -21.20
C THR A 191 -30.16 -48.79 -21.91
N TYR A 192 -28.85 -48.61 -21.70
CA TYR A 192 -27.77 -49.38 -22.31
C TYR A 192 -26.92 -50.15 -21.28
N GLY A 193 -27.49 -50.46 -20.11
CA GLY A 193 -26.84 -51.21 -19.03
C GLY A 193 -26.36 -50.33 -17.86
N LEU A 194 -25.45 -50.85 -17.04
CA LEU A 194 -24.88 -50.16 -15.86
C LEU A 194 -24.30 -48.78 -16.22
N ILE A 195 -24.65 -47.75 -15.44
CA ILE A 195 -24.17 -46.39 -15.67
C ILE A 195 -22.77 -46.20 -15.07
N ASN A 196 -21.82 -45.74 -15.88
CA ASN A 196 -20.47 -45.39 -15.44
C ASN A 196 -20.24 -43.88 -15.66
N GLY A 197 -20.59 -43.06 -14.66
CA GLY A 197 -20.66 -41.60 -14.74
C GLY A 197 -21.91 -41.01 -14.06
N TRP A 198 -22.22 -39.76 -14.38
CA TRP A 198 -23.37 -39.04 -13.83
C TRP A 198 -24.73 -39.62 -14.27
N CYS A 199 -25.63 -39.79 -13.31
CA CYS A 199 -27.04 -40.15 -13.51
C CYS A 199 -27.94 -39.14 -12.78
N LEU A 200 -29.03 -38.72 -13.41
CA LEU A 200 -30.10 -37.95 -12.77
C LEU A 200 -31.26 -38.90 -12.45
N ASP A 201 -31.51 -39.15 -11.18
CA ASP A 201 -32.60 -40.01 -10.69
C ASP A 201 -33.46 -39.24 -9.69
N ASN A 202 -34.78 -39.19 -9.93
CA ASN A 202 -35.75 -38.46 -9.10
C ASN A 202 -35.39 -36.98 -8.77
N GLY A 203 -34.65 -36.31 -9.67
CA GLY A 203 -34.21 -34.91 -9.50
C GLY A 203 -32.90 -34.72 -8.73
N LEU A 204 -32.25 -35.81 -8.30
CA LEU A 204 -30.95 -35.81 -7.65
C LEU A 204 -29.88 -36.43 -8.57
N TRP A 205 -28.67 -35.87 -8.53
CA TRP A 205 -27.53 -36.40 -9.29
C TRP A 205 -26.77 -37.43 -8.46
N TYR A 206 -26.39 -38.54 -9.08
CA TYR A 206 -25.57 -39.60 -8.51
C TYR A 206 -24.43 -39.95 -9.48
N TRP A 207 -23.33 -40.50 -8.98
CA TRP A 207 -22.27 -41.04 -9.81
C TRP A 207 -22.24 -42.58 -9.72
N GLY A 208 -22.36 -43.25 -10.87
CA GLY A 208 -22.18 -44.68 -10.98
C GLY A 208 -20.72 -45.03 -11.32
N ASN A 209 -20.14 -45.99 -10.61
CA ASN A 209 -18.87 -46.61 -10.94
C ASN A 209 -19.11 -48.07 -11.30
N ASN A 210 -19.14 -48.39 -12.60
CA ASN A 210 -19.72 -49.63 -13.12
C ASN A 210 -21.14 -49.88 -12.55
N GLY A 211 -21.97 -48.83 -12.50
CA GLY A 211 -23.33 -48.86 -11.97
C GLY A 211 -23.45 -48.75 -10.45
N GLU A 212 -22.49 -49.21 -9.65
CA GLU A 212 -22.53 -49.02 -8.19
C GLU A 212 -22.58 -47.53 -7.84
N VAL A 213 -23.50 -47.10 -6.96
CA VAL A 213 -23.57 -45.70 -6.50
C VAL A 213 -22.38 -45.38 -5.61
N LEU A 214 -21.55 -44.44 -6.05
CA LEU A 214 -20.40 -43.95 -5.29
C LEU A 214 -20.86 -42.98 -4.17
N THR A 215 -20.17 -43.02 -3.03
CA THR A 215 -20.36 -42.08 -1.90
C THR A 215 -19.02 -41.47 -1.48
N GLY A 216 -19.05 -40.27 -0.90
CA GLY A 216 -17.89 -39.52 -0.45
C GLY A 216 -17.37 -38.53 -1.50
N TRP A 217 -16.06 -38.23 -1.46
CA TRP A 217 -15.41 -37.31 -2.40
C TRP A 217 -15.16 -37.97 -3.76
N LEU A 218 -15.73 -37.39 -4.81
CA LEU A 218 -15.43 -37.70 -6.21
C LEU A 218 -14.59 -36.58 -6.81
N GLN A 219 -13.44 -36.90 -7.41
CA GLN A 219 -12.77 -36.02 -8.37
C GLN A 219 -13.09 -36.47 -9.79
N THR A 220 -13.59 -35.57 -10.63
CA THR A 220 -13.80 -35.86 -12.06
C THR A 220 -13.59 -34.61 -12.91
N GLY A 221 -12.85 -34.75 -14.00
CA GLY A 221 -12.23 -33.61 -14.68
C GLY A 221 -11.30 -32.83 -13.72
N ASN A 222 -11.46 -31.51 -13.68
CA ASN A 222 -10.72 -30.63 -12.77
C ASN A 222 -11.45 -30.38 -11.43
N ASN A 223 -12.65 -30.93 -11.25
CA ASN A 223 -13.57 -30.56 -10.18
C ASN A 223 -13.68 -31.67 -9.11
N TRP A 224 -13.96 -31.25 -7.87
CA TRP A 224 -14.35 -32.14 -6.77
C TRP A 224 -15.85 -32.01 -6.48
N TYR A 225 -16.47 -33.11 -6.08
CA TYR A 225 -17.90 -33.23 -5.78
C TYR A 225 -18.08 -34.05 -4.50
N TRP A 226 -19.03 -33.69 -3.64
CA TRP A 226 -19.43 -34.51 -2.49
C TRP A 226 -20.70 -35.29 -2.82
N LEU A 227 -20.61 -36.62 -2.76
CA LEU A 227 -21.70 -37.58 -2.95
C LEU A 227 -22.14 -38.07 -1.58
N ASP A 228 -23.17 -37.46 -1.00
CA ASP A 228 -23.43 -37.56 0.44
C ASP A 228 -23.72 -38.99 0.91
N PRO A 229 -22.85 -39.60 1.75
CA PRO A 229 -23.09 -40.93 2.31
C PRO A 229 -24.32 -40.99 3.23
N ALA A 230 -24.76 -39.86 3.79
CA ALA A 230 -25.97 -39.78 4.62
C ALA A 230 -27.26 -39.65 3.78
N ASN A 231 -27.13 -39.32 2.49
CA ASN A 231 -28.22 -39.22 1.52
C ASN A 231 -27.96 -40.11 0.30
N ASP A 232 -27.61 -41.38 0.57
CA ASP A 232 -27.59 -42.46 -0.42
C ASP A 232 -26.67 -42.24 -1.65
N GLY A 233 -25.66 -41.37 -1.53
CA GLY A 233 -24.73 -40.98 -2.60
C GLY A 233 -25.20 -39.83 -3.48
N ALA A 234 -26.25 -39.11 -3.09
CA ALA A 234 -26.75 -37.95 -3.80
C ALA A 234 -25.74 -36.78 -3.75
N MET A 235 -25.48 -36.15 -4.89
CA MET A 235 -24.57 -35.02 -5.03
C MET A 235 -25.08 -33.79 -4.29
N SER A 236 -24.28 -33.31 -3.33
CA SER A 236 -24.59 -32.11 -2.55
C SER A 236 -24.35 -30.81 -3.31
N ARG A 237 -25.04 -29.76 -2.86
CA ARG A 237 -24.98 -28.37 -3.32
C ARG A 237 -25.11 -27.45 -2.11
N GLY A 238 -24.57 -26.23 -2.18
CA GLY A 238 -24.46 -25.33 -1.03
C GLY A 238 -23.36 -25.73 -0.06
N ILE A 239 -23.50 -25.31 1.20
CA ILE A 239 -22.53 -25.62 2.27
C ILE A 239 -22.80 -27.01 2.84
N VAL A 240 -21.75 -27.83 2.97
CA VAL A 240 -21.77 -29.12 3.66
C VAL A 240 -20.70 -29.18 4.74
N SER A 241 -20.92 -30.03 5.75
CA SER A 241 -19.89 -30.41 6.73
C SER A 241 -19.33 -31.78 6.38
N VAL A 242 -18.01 -31.89 6.21
CA VAL A 242 -17.30 -33.15 5.98
C VAL A 242 -16.21 -33.29 7.03
N GLY A 243 -16.45 -34.18 8.00
CA GLY A 243 -15.60 -34.34 9.17
C GLY A 243 -15.67 -33.12 10.09
N SER A 244 -14.57 -32.38 10.21
CA SER A 244 -14.45 -31.16 11.02
C SER A 244 -14.43 -29.86 10.19
N SER A 245 -14.70 -29.93 8.89
CA SER A 245 -14.50 -28.83 7.95
C SER A 245 -15.75 -28.59 7.12
N LEU A 246 -16.08 -27.31 6.91
CA LEU A 246 -17.13 -26.89 5.99
C LEU A 246 -16.56 -26.77 4.57
N TYR A 247 -17.36 -27.09 3.56
CA TYR A 247 -17.03 -26.95 2.14
C TYR A 247 -18.24 -26.35 1.41
N TYR A 248 -18.01 -25.50 0.41
CA TYR A 248 -19.07 -25.00 -0.47
C TYR A 248 -19.03 -25.71 -1.82
N LEU A 249 -20.16 -26.30 -2.21
CA LEU A 249 -20.41 -26.84 -3.55
C LEU A 249 -21.35 -25.88 -4.29
N SER A 250 -20.98 -25.49 -5.51
CA SER A 250 -21.82 -24.70 -6.41
C SER A 250 -23.12 -25.43 -6.81
N ASP A 251 -24.04 -24.76 -7.51
CA ASP A 251 -25.25 -25.39 -8.08
C ASP A 251 -24.95 -26.59 -9.01
N SER A 252 -23.75 -26.63 -9.59
CA SER A 252 -23.25 -27.75 -10.40
C SER A 252 -22.76 -28.94 -9.58
N GLY A 253 -22.71 -28.82 -8.25
CA GLY A 253 -22.06 -29.75 -7.32
C GLY A 253 -20.54 -29.60 -7.22
N ALA A 254 -19.90 -28.81 -8.09
CA ALA A 254 -18.46 -28.60 -8.07
C ALA A 254 -18.05 -27.73 -6.87
N MET A 255 -17.06 -28.21 -6.12
CA MET A 255 -16.45 -27.57 -4.94
C MET A 255 -15.71 -26.29 -5.31
N ALA A 256 -15.91 -25.23 -4.52
CA ALA A 256 -15.19 -23.98 -4.69
C ALA A 256 -13.78 -24.01 -4.07
N VAL A 257 -12.88 -23.19 -4.65
CA VAL A 257 -11.55 -22.86 -4.12
C VAL A 257 -11.37 -21.35 -4.31
N GLY A 258 -10.98 -20.62 -3.26
CA GLY A 258 -11.03 -19.16 -3.22
C GLY A 258 -12.42 -18.64 -2.79
N TRP A 259 -12.81 -17.47 -3.31
CA TRP A 259 -14.08 -16.83 -2.93
C TRP A 259 -15.30 -17.61 -3.43
N ALA A 260 -16.25 -17.84 -2.53
CA ALA A 260 -17.55 -18.47 -2.78
C ALA A 260 -18.69 -17.59 -2.26
N PHE A 261 -19.86 -17.66 -2.88
CA PHE A 261 -21.05 -16.88 -2.53
C PHE A 261 -22.27 -17.80 -2.54
N ASP A 262 -23.05 -17.83 -1.47
CA ASP A 262 -24.22 -18.73 -1.35
C ASP A 262 -25.55 -18.14 -1.84
N GLY A 263 -25.52 -16.88 -2.31
CA GLY A 263 -26.71 -16.09 -2.66
C GLY A 263 -27.01 -14.99 -1.65
N THR A 264 -26.46 -15.07 -0.43
CA THR A 264 -26.61 -14.09 0.66
C THR A 264 -25.26 -13.63 1.18
N ASP A 265 -24.38 -14.57 1.53
CA ASP A 265 -23.11 -14.35 2.21
C ASP A 265 -21.91 -14.82 1.38
N TRP A 266 -20.75 -14.21 1.62
CA TRP A 266 -19.47 -14.59 1.03
C TRP A 266 -18.64 -15.45 2.00
N TYR A 267 -17.88 -16.39 1.44
CA TYR A 267 -16.98 -17.28 2.16
C TYR A 267 -15.66 -17.42 1.39
N TYR A 268 -14.59 -17.86 2.06
CA TYR A 268 -13.32 -18.13 1.41
C TYR A 268 -12.89 -19.58 1.62
N ALA A 269 -12.95 -20.39 0.57
CA ALA A 269 -12.37 -21.72 0.52
C ALA A 269 -10.85 -21.63 0.33
N ASP A 270 -10.08 -22.43 1.07
CA ASP A 270 -8.63 -22.53 0.86
C ASP A 270 -8.26 -23.51 -0.29
N GLY A 271 -6.97 -23.79 -0.47
CA GLY A 271 -6.48 -24.68 -1.55
C GLY A 271 -6.94 -26.14 -1.44
N SER A 272 -7.55 -26.56 -0.34
CA SER A 272 -8.20 -27.86 -0.15
C SER A 272 -9.72 -27.82 -0.39
N GLY A 273 -10.30 -26.62 -0.57
CA GLY A 273 -11.75 -26.40 -0.63
C GLY A 273 -12.41 -26.14 0.73
N ALA A 274 -11.70 -26.37 1.84
CA ALA A 274 -12.23 -26.11 3.17
C ALA A 274 -12.43 -24.60 3.40
N LEU A 275 -13.60 -24.21 3.93
CA LEU A 275 -13.91 -22.82 4.25
C LEU A 275 -13.04 -22.34 5.42
N ALA A 276 -12.24 -21.31 5.17
CA ALA A 276 -11.32 -20.72 6.13
C ALA A 276 -12.07 -19.97 7.25
N SER A 277 -11.52 -20.05 8.46
CA SER A 277 -12.08 -19.45 9.68
C SER A 277 -11.15 -18.38 10.25
N GLY A 278 -11.70 -17.23 10.65
CA GLY A 278 -11.00 -16.14 11.31
C GLY A 278 -10.23 -15.22 10.35
N TRP A 279 -9.08 -14.70 10.79
CA TRP A 279 -8.26 -13.76 10.02
C TRP A 279 -7.64 -14.43 8.78
N ARG A 280 -7.93 -13.89 7.59
CA ARG A 280 -7.37 -14.35 6.32
C ARG A 280 -6.77 -13.20 5.52
N LEU A 281 -5.50 -13.36 5.13
CA LEU A 281 -4.82 -12.48 4.18
C LEU A 281 -5.01 -13.04 2.76
N VAL A 282 -5.63 -12.26 1.87
CA VAL A 282 -5.84 -12.60 0.46
C VAL A 282 -5.31 -11.45 -0.39
N ASN A 283 -4.34 -11.74 -1.28
CA ASN A 283 -3.74 -10.75 -2.20
C ASN A 283 -3.22 -9.45 -1.51
N GLY A 284 -2.78 -9.54 -0.26
CA GLY A 284 -2.30 -8.38 0.52
C GLY A 284 -3.39 -7.60 1.26
N VAL A 285 -4.63 -8.07 1.26
CA VAL A 285 -5.78 -7.48 1.97
C VAL A 285 -6.26 -8.45 3.06
N TRP A 286 -6.58 -7.94 4.25
CA TRP A 286 -7.12 -8.74 5.35
C TRP A 286 -8.65 -8.79 5.34
N TYR A 287 -9.17 -9.96 5.69
CA TYR A 287 -10.58 -10.28 5.84
C TYR A 287 -10.77 -11.05 7.16
N TRP A 288 -11.97 -10.98 7.73
CA TRP A 288 -12.41 -11.85 8.83
C TRP A 288 -13.54 -12.76 8.32
N LEU A 289 -13.32 -14.07 8.38
CA LEU A 289 -14.35 -15.09 8.14
C LEU A 289 -14.91 -15.48 9.51
N ASP A 290 -16.13 -15.09 9.81
CA ASP A 290 -16.62 -15.05 11.18
C ASP A 290 -16.98 -16.43 11.72
N VAL A 291 -16.10 -16.95 12.59
CA VAL A 291 -16.20 -18.29 13.18
C VAL A 291 -17.44 -18.42 14.10
N ALA A 292 -18.01 -17.29 14.55
CA ALA A 292 -19.27 -17.26 15.30
C ALA A 292 -20.52 -17.37 14.41
N ASN A 293 -20.38 -17.11 13.10
CA ASN A 293 -21.45 -17.08 12.11
C ASN A 293 -21.04 -17.89 10.86
N ASP A 294 -20.78 -19.20 11.03
CA ASP A 294 -20.54 -20.17 9.95
C ASP A 294 -19.37 -19.85 8.98
N ASN A 295 -18.38 -19.06 9.41
CA ASN A 295 -17.27 -18.54 8.60
C ASN A 295 -17.69 -17.53 7.50
N ARG A 296 -18.85 -16.87 7.63
CA ARG A 296 -19.29 -15.78 6.73
C ARG A 296 -18.31 -14.61 6.75
N MET A 297 -18.03 -14.01 5.61
CA MET A 297 -17.14 -12.85 5.48
C MET A 297 -17.77 -11.62 6.13
N ALA A 298 -17.10 -11.06 7.13
CA ALA A 298 -17.57 -9.87 7.85
C ALA A 298 -17.59 -8.61 6.98
N THR A 299 -18.66 -7.82 7.08
CA THR A 299 -18.80 -6.46 6.53
C THR A 299 -19.41 -5.54 7.59
N GLY A 300 -18.90 -4.31 7.73
CA GLY A 300 -19.28 -3.38 8.80
C GLY A 300 -18.42 -3.53 10.05
N PHE A 301 -18.93 -3.08 11.20
CA PHE A 301 -18.22 -3.11 12.49
C PHE A 301 -18.27 -4.47 13.17
N TYR A 302 -17.12 -4.97 13.60
CA TYR A 302 -16.99 -6.23 14.37
C TYR A 302 -16.08 -6.03 15.59
N VAL A 303 -16.37 -6.75 16.67
CA VAL A 303 -15.50 -6.85 17.85
C VAL A 303 -14.85 -8.23 17.86
N ILE A 304 -13.52 -8.27 17.75
CA ILE A 304 -12.74 -9.51 17.67
C ILE A 304 -11.74 -9.49 18.84
N GLY A 305 -11.98 -10.36 19.83
CA GLY A 305 -11.29 -10.29 21.12
C GLY A 305 -11.70 -9.02 21.89
N SER A 306 -10.72 -8.23 22.31
CA SER A 306 -10.92 -6.94 23.00
C SER A 306 -11.08 -5.74 22.06
N ASN A 307 -10.92 -5.93 20.75
CA ASN A 307 -10.65 -4.84 19.80
C ASN A 307 -11.80 -4.68 18.80
N ARG A 308 -12.11 -3.44 18.41
CA ARG A 308 -13.10 -3.11 17.37
C ARG A 308 -12.43 -2.86 16.02
N TYR A 309 -13.01 -3.42 14.97
CA TYR A 309 -12.55 -3.34 13.58
C TYR A 309 -13.71 -2.91 12.68
N HIS A 310 -13.39 -2.47 11.46
CA HIS A 310 -14.38 -2.22 10.41
C HIS A 310 -13.94 -2.85 9.10
N PHE A 311 -14.84 -3.61 8.48
CA PHE A 311 -14.66 -4.20 7.16
C PHE A 311 -15.55 -3.47 6.16
N SER A 312 -15.02 -3.14 4.99
CA SER A 312 -15.80 -2.52 3.91
C SER A 312 -16.92 -3.45 3.41
N SER A 313 -17.79 -2.95 2.52
CA SER A 313 -18.78 -3.77 1.80
C SER A 313 -18.17 -4.88 0.91
N THR A 314 -16.84 -4.87 0.71
CA THR A 314 -16.09 -5.93 0.02
C THR A 314 -15.46 -6.94 0.99
N GLY A 315 -15.69 -6.80 2.30
CA GLY A 315 -15.04 -7.57 3.36
C GLY A 315 -13.59 -7.17 3.66
N ALA A 316 -12.98 -6.29 2.85
CA ALA A 316 -11.63 -5.79 3.10
C ALA A 316 -11.56 -4.93 4.38
N LEU A 317 -10.62 -5.24 5.26
CA LEU A 317 -10.30 -4.48 6.48
C LEU A 317 -10.00 -3.01 6.17
N SER A 318 -10.65 -2.10 6.89
CA SER A 318 -10.46 -0.65 6.74
C SER A 318 -9.19 -0.21 7.48
N LEU A 319 -8.43 0.69 6.87
CA LEU A 319 -7.11 1.16 7.35
C LEU A 319 -6.99 2.67 7.11
N GLY A 320 -6.49 3.42 8.10
CA GLY A 320 -6.48 4.89 8.07
C GLY A 320 -7.88 5.48 8.23
N TRP A 321 -8.10 6.66 7.65
CA TRP A 321 -9.40 7.34 7.62
C TRP A 321 -10.42 6.59 6.76
N PHE A 322 -11.58 6.29 7.33
CA PHE A 322 -12.74 5.75 6.59
C PHE A 322 -14.05 6.38 7.08
N MET A 323 -15.08 6.36 6.23
CA MET A 323 -16.42 6.83 6.55
C MET A 323 -17.38 5.64 6.66
N SER A 324 -18.25 5.64 7.66
CA SER A 324 -19.42 4.76 7.75
C SER A 324 -20.62 5.57 8.22
N ASP A 325 -21.78 5.36 7.59
CA ASP A 325 -23.07 5.93 8.02
C ASP A 325 -23.12 7.47 8.12
N GLY A 326 -22.20 8.15 7.43
CA GLY A 326 -22.02 9.61 7.43
C GLY A 326 -20.94 10.13 8.38
N ASP A 327 -20.47 9.30 9.32
CA ASP A 327 -19.43 9.63 10.29
C ASP A 327 -18.04 9.17 9.82
N TRP A 328 -17.00 9.92 10.21
CA TRP A 328 -15.60 9.55 10.00
C TRP A 328 -15.04 8.79 11.20
N TYR A 329 -14.18 7.81 10.90
CA TYR A 329 -13.43 6.99 11.85
C TYR A 329 -11.99 6.85 11.38
N TYR A 330 -11.09 6.41 12.28
CA TYR A 330 -9.72 6.05 11.93
C TYR A 330 -9.36 4.66 12.45
N ALA A 331 -8.99 3.77 11.54
CA ALA A 331 -8.37 2.48 11.88
C ALA A 331 -6.84 2.60 11.78
N GLU A 332 -6.10 1.91 12.66
CA GLU A 332 -4.64 1.93 12.58
C GLU A 332 -4.12 1.45 11.22
N PRO A 333 -3.31 2.23 10.49
CA PRO A 333 -2.92 1.91 9.11
C PRO A 333 -1.94 0.73 8.99
N SER A 334 -1.55 0.11 10.11
CA SER A 334 -0.82 -1.14 10.13
C SER A 334 -1.75 -2.30 9.77
N GLN A 335 -1.41 -3.04 8.72
CA GLN A 335 -2.09 -4.30 8.38
C GLN A 335 -2.03 -5.35 9.50
N ALA A 336 -1.18 -5.18 10.50
CA ALA A 336 -1.08 -6.07 11.66
C ALA A 336 -1.94 -5.62 12.87
N SER A 337 -2.61 -4.46 12.80
CA SER A 337 -3.55 -4.04 13.84
C SER A 337 -4.92 -3.64 13.27
N GLY A 338 -5.05 -2.61 12.42
CA GLY A 338 -6.36 -2.20 11.88
C GLY A 338 -7.42 -1.83 12.94
N ILE A 339 -7.00 -1.59 14.18
CA ILE A 339 -7.89 -1.33 15.32
C ILE A 339 -8.45 0.08 15.18
N ILE A 340 -9.75 0.25 15.41
CA ILE A 340 -10.38 1.58 15.44
C ILE A 340 -9.83 2.37 16.63
N LYS A 341 -9.34 3.58 16.36
CA LYS A 341 -8.86 4.50 17.40
C LYS A 341 -10.02 5.22 18.08
N THR A 342 -9.83 5.49 19.37
CA THR A 342 -10.60 6.43 20.18
C THR A 342 -9.65 7.47 20.77
N GLU A 343 -10.22 8.49 21.41
CA GLU A 343 -9.53 9.63 22.03
C GLU A 343 -8.73 10.49 21.02
N TRP A 344 -7.59 11.04 21.44
CA TRP A 344 -6.78 11.98 20.69
C TRP A 344 -5.93 11.28 19.62
N LEU A 345 -6.24 11.56 18.36
CA LEU A 345 -5.40 11.19 17.21
C LEU A 345 -4.55 12.39 16.78
N LYS A 346 -3.30 12.13 16.39
CA LYS A 346 -2.46 13.11 15.68
C LYS A 346 -2.07 12.55 14.32
N ASP A 347 -2.53 13.20 13.26
CA ASP A 347 -2.27 12.80 11.86
C ASP A 347 -2.02 14.02 10.98
N GLY A 348 -1.17 13.90 9.97
CA GLY A 348 -0.74 15.02 9.11
C GLY A 348 -0.08 16.20 9.86
N GLY A 349 0.23 16.06 11.15
CA GLY A 349 0.65 17.12 12.06
C GLY A 349 -0.48 17.82 12.82
N GLN A 350 -1.74 17.63 12.39
CA GLN A 350 -2.95 18.14 13.04
C GLN A 350 -3.45 17.20 14.15
N TYR A 351 -4.35 17.68 15.00
CA TYR A 351 -5.04 16.86 16.00
C TYR A 351 -6.50 16.62 15.61
N TYR A 352 -7.02 15.48 16.01
CA TYR A 352 -8.39 15.02 15.83
C TYR A 352 -8.86 14.35 17.13
N TYR A 353 -10.17 14.32 17.37
CA TYR A 353 -10.74 13.60 18.52
C TYR A 353 -11.80 12.62 18.05
N LEU A 354 -11.63 11.36 18.46
CA LEU A 354 -12.46 10.21 18.08
C LEU A 354 -13.21 9.75 19.33
N ASP A 355 -14.49 10.10 19.46
CA ASP A 355 -15.20 10.04 20.74
C ASP A 355 -15.34 8.59 21.28
N PRO A 356 -14.74 8.25 22.43
CA PRO A 356 -14.90 6.94 23.04
C PRO A 356 -16.35 6.64 23.45
N ALA A 357 -17.16 7.67 23.75
CA ALA A 357 -18.58 7.49 24.09
C ALA A 357 -19.47 7.25 22.86
N ALA A 358 -18.96 7.55 21.66
CA ALA A 358 -19.61 7.31 20.38
C ALA A 358 -18.73 6.42 19.47
N ASP A 359 -18.14 5.35 20.03
CA ASP A 359 -17.48 4.27 19.29
C ASP A 359 -16.29 4.67 18.39
N GLY A 360 -15.66 5.82 18.64
CA GLY A 360 -14.56 6.35 17.83
C GLY A 360 -15.00 7.24 16.66
N LYS A 361 -16.27 7.69 16.64
CA LYS A 361 -16.72 8.72 15.70
C LYS A 361 -15.93 10.02 15.89
N MET A 362 -15.45 10.58 14.78
CA MET A 362 -14.72 11.85 14.78
C MET A 362 -15.65 13.03 15.10
N LEU A 363 -15.34 13.79 16.15
CA LEU A 363 -16.14 14.95 16.54
C LEU A 363 -15.93 16.15 15.60
N LEU A 364 -16.99 16.96 15.48
CA LEU A 364 -17.06 18.20 14.71
C LEU A 364 -17.68 19.30 15.59
N GLY A 365 -17.30 20.56 15.37
CA GLY A 365 -17.79 21.70 16.14
C GLY A 365 -17.20 21.77 17.55
N HIS A 366 -17.93 22.39 18.49
CA HIS A 366 -17.50 22.54 19.88
C HIS A 366 -17.70 21.26 20.69
N PHE A 367 -16.66 20.80 21.38
CA PHE A 367 -16.71 19.67 22.30
C PHE A 367 -15.83 19.92 23.54
N SER A 368 -15.96 19.09 24.57
CA SER A 368 -15.19 19.24 25.81
C SER A 368 -14.56 17.91 26.25
N VAL A 369 -13.31 17.96 26.69
CA VAL A 369 -12.54 16.81 27.19
C VAL A 369 -11.83 17.19 28.47
N ASN A 370 -12.01 16.42 29.54
CA ASN A 370 -11.38 16.63 30.86
C ASN A 370 -11.51 18.08 31.40
N GLY A 371 -12.69 18.70 31.21
CA GLY A 371 -12.99 20.06 31.67
C GLY A 371 -12.45 21.19 30.79
N LYS A 372 -11.74 20.89 29.69
CA LYS A 372 -11.35 21.87 28.67
C LYS A 372 -12.28 21.80 27.47
N SER A 373 -12.61 22.95 26.89
CA SER A 373 -13.32 23.04 25.60
C SER A 373 -12.36 23.10 24.42
N TYR A 374 -12.81 22.57 23.29
CA TYR A 374 -12.10 22.44 22.02
C TYR A 374 -13.07 22.72 20.86
N TYR A 375 -12.53 22.95 19.66
CA TYR A 375 -13.34 23.10 18.45
C TYR A 375 -12.72 22.31 17.29
N ALA A 376 -13.46 21.34 16.75
CA ALA A 376 -13.10 20.64 15.53
C ALA A 376 -13.71 21.34 14.31
N LYS A 377 -12.86 21.70 13.34
CA LYS A 377 -13.31 22.31 12.08
C LYS A 377 -14.05 21.29 11.23
N ALA A 378 -14.74 21.73 10.17
CA ALA A 378 -15.50 20.84 9.27
C ALA A 378 -14.66 19.71 8.62
N SER A 379 -13.33 19.81 8.65
CA SER A 379 -12.37 18.77 8.24
C SER A 379 -11.95 17.82 9.37
N GLY A 380 -12.60 17.84 10.54
CA GLY A 380 -12.22 17.10 11.74
C GLY A 380 -11.02 17.67 12.51
N ALA A 381 -10.16 18.44 11.85
CA ALA A 381 -8.97 19.00 12.46
C ALA A 381 -9.34 19.98 13.58
N VAL A 382 -8.92 19.67 14.80
CA VAL A 382 -9.07 20.51 15.98
C VAL A 382 -8.28 21.80 15.78
N ALA A 383 -8.90 22.93 16.09
CA ALA A 383 -8.32 24.25 15.96
C ALA A 383 -7.14 24.43 16.93
N CYS A 384 -6.03 25.00 16.47
CA CYS A 384 -4.83 25.21 17.29
C CYS A 384 -4.10 26.50 16.85
N ARG A 385 -3.87 27.42 17.79
CA ARG A 385 -3.33 28.77 17.54
C ARG A 385 -4.14 29.61 16.53
N GLU A 386 -5.47 29.49 16.54
CA GLU A 386 -6.35 30.17 15.60
C GLU A 386 -7.65 30.62 16.27
N TRP A 387 -8.33 31.61 15.69
CA TRP A 387 -9.64 32.07 16.15
C TRP A 387 -10.75 31.21 15.55
N VAL A 388 -11.67 30.72 16.39
CA VAL A 388 -12.87 29.99 15.96
C VAL A 388 -14.11 30.80 16.29
N ASP A 389 -15.07 30.80 15.38
CA ASP A 389 -16.40 31.37 15.58
C ASP A 389 -17.20 30.52 16.58
N VAL A 390 -17.76 31.16 17.61
CA VAL A 390 -18.53 30.48 18.65
C VAL A 390 -19.87 31.19 18.80
N GLN A 391 -20.96 30.42 18.72
CA GLN A 391 -22.31 30.93 18.99
C GLN A 391 -22.50 31.10 20.50
N ASP A 392 -22.03 32.23 21.02
CA ASP A 392 -22.35 32.72 22.35
C ASP A 392 -23.85 33.07 22.36
N SER A 393 -24.65 32.43 23.22
CA SER A 393 -26.12 32.50 23.12
C SER A 393 -26.73 33.80 23.68
N VAL A 394 -25.96 34.90 23.68
CA VAL A 394 -26.28 36.16 24.34
C VAL A 394 -25.73 37.32 23.50
N GLN A 395 -26.63 38.00 22.78
CA GLN A 395 -26.42 39.13 21.83
C GLN A 395 -26.03 38.71 20.40
N ASP A 396 -26.62 39.39 19.41
CA ASP A 396 -26.56 39.07 17.97
C ASP A 396 -25.22 39.44 17.27
N GLU A 397 -24.09 39.39 17.97
CA GLU A 397 -22.78 39.83 17.48
C GLU A 397 -21.76 38.67 17.42
N PRO A 398 -20.84 38.63 16.44
CA PRO A 398 -19.93 37.51 16.24
C PRO A 398 -18.83 37.44 17.31
N SER A 399 -19.03 36.59 18.31
CA SER A 399 -18.02 36.21 19.31
C SER A 399 -17.07 35.15 18.74
N LYS A 400 -15.76 35.31 18.93
CA LYS A 400 -14.76 34.28 18.64
C LYS A 400 -13.99 33.88 19.90
N ALA A 401 -13.62 32.61 20.02
CA ALA A 401 -12.66 32.14 21.03
C ALA A 401 -11.31 31.84 20.37
N PHE A 402 -10.21 31.96 21.11
CA PHE A 402 -8.89 31.58 20.60
C PHE A 402 -8.57 30.14 21.00
N ALA A 403 -8.35 29.27 20.02
CA ALA A 403 -7.81 27.94 20.29
C ALA A 403 -6.31 28.05 20.59
N GLY A 404 -5.90 27.64 21.79
CA GLY A 404 -4.57 27.83 22.32
C GLY A 404 -3.47 27.03 21.63
N SER A 405 -2.27 27.11 22.19
CA SER A 405 -1.11 26.29 21.79
C SER A 405 -1.24 24.82 22.17
N ASP A 406 -2.15 24.49 23.09
CA ASP A 406 -2.64 23.15 23.42
C ASP A 406 -4.02 22.85 22.80
N CYS A 407 -4.42 23.66 21.81
CA CYS A 407 -5.70 23.58 21.08
C CYS A 407 -6.97 23.84 21.91
N SER A 408 -6.87 24.08 23.22
CA SER A 408 -8.04 24.38 24.06
C SER A 408 -8.53 25.81 23.89
N LEU A 409 -9.85 26.03 23.94
CA LEU A 409 -10.47 27.34 23.74
C LEU A 409 -10.23 28.25 24.95
N CYS A 410 -9.80 29.49 24.70
CA CYS A 410 -9.46 30.46 25.72
C CYS A 410 -9.62 31.91 25.24
N GLY A 411 -9.89 32.81 26.19
CA GLY A 411 -10.17 34.23 25.89
C GLY A 411 -11.40 34.42 24.98
N ALA A 412 -11.61 35.66 24.52
CA ALA A 412 -12.58 35.95 23.48
C ALA A 412 -12.15 37.17 22.63
N LEU A 413 -12.69 37.27 21.43
CA LEU A 413 -12.73 38.48 20.61
C LEU A 413 -14.20 38.85 20.45
N ARG A 414 -14.58 40.03 20.96
CA ARG A 414 -15.96 40.54 20.95
C ARG A 414 -15.93 42.01 20.55
N ASN A 415 -16.73 42.43 19.57
CA ASN A 415 -16.77 43.81 19.06
C ASN A 415 -15.38 44.40 18.73
N GLY A 416 -14.48 43.57 18.17
CA GLY A 416 -13.09 43.92 17.85
C GLY A 416 -12.12 43.99 19.04
N LYS A 417 -12.61 43.86 20.29
CA LYS A 417 -11.84 43.93 21.53
C LYS A 417 -11.41 42.54 22.00
N LEU A 418 -10.19 42.45 22.52
CA LEU A 418 -9.61 41.23 23.08
C LEU A 418 -9.99 41.08 24.56
N PHE A 419 -10.47 39.90 24.95
CA PHE A 419 -10.81 39.54 26.31
C PHE A 419 -9.98 38.35 26.79
N THR A 420 -9.59 38.36 28.05
CA THR A 420 -8.94 37.24 28.76
C THR A 420 -9.80 36.81 29.94
N SER A 421 -9.70 35.55 30.36
CA SER A 421 -10.28 35.11 31.62
C SER A 421 -9.48 35.68 32.79
N ASN A 422 -10.17 36.09 33.87
CA ASN A 422 -9.57 36.42 35.17
C ASN A 422 -9.30 35.13 35.97
N GLY A 423 -8.80 35.25 37.20
CA GLY A 423 -8.49 34.07 38.04
C GLY A 423 -9.72 33.24 38.45
N ASP A 424 -10.91 33.84 38.35
CA ASP A 424 -12.19 33.29 38.81
C ASP A 424 -13.08 32.82 37.64
N GLY A 425 -12.60 32.94 36.39
CA GLY A 425 -13.23 32.45 35.17
C GLY A 425 -13.87 33.53 34.29
N GLU A 426 -14.19 34.72 34.82
CA GLU A 426 -14.89 35.78 34.08
C GLU A 426 -14.03 36.42 32.99
N LEU A 427 -14.64 36.84 31.87
CA LEU A 427 -13.94 37.51 30.78
C LEU A 427 -13.81 39.02 31.02
N VAL A 428 -12.57 39.51 31.09
CA VAL A 428 -12.20 40.93 31.25
C VAL A 428 -11.46 41.45 30.02
N GLU A 429 -11.64 42.73 29.68
CA GLU A 429 -10.96 43.35 28.53
C GLU A 429 -9.44 43.41 28.76
N ALA A 430 -8.67 43.07 27.73
CA ALA A 430 -7.22 43.02 27.78
C ALA A 430 -6.58 44.31 27.24
N HIS A 431 -5.50 44.76 27.89
CA HIS A 431 -4.70 45.90 27.45
C HIS A 431 -3.20 45.60 27.57
N GLY A 432 -2.42 45.97 26.56
CA GLY A 432 -1.00 45.65 26.49
C GLY A 432 -0.73 44.16 26.25
N PHE A 433 0.38 43.64 26.77
CA PHE A 433 0.75 42.22 26.61
C PHE A 433 -0.15 41.30 27.43
N VAL A 434 -0.80 40.33 26.77
CA VAL A 434 -1.62 39.29 27.39
C VAL A 434 -1.25 37.90 26.86
N MET A 435 -1.49 36.85 27.65
CA MET A 435 -1.23 35.46 27.27
C MET A 435 -2.55 34.69 27.16
N LEU A 436 -2.88 34.18 25.97
CA LEU A 436 -4.06 33.35 25.73
C LEU A 436 -3.59 31.96 25.29
N GLY A 437 -3.87 30.92 26.09
CA GLY A 437 -3.56 29.53 25.74
C GLY A 437 -2.07 29.26 25.47
N GLY A 438 -1.16 30.00 26.11
CA GLY A 438 0.29 29.94 25.84
C GLY A 438 0.77 30.74 24.63
N CYS A 439 -0.10 31.46 23.93
CA CYS A 439 0.23 32.41 22.88
C CYS A 439 0.24 33.85 23.40
N LYS A 440 1.22 34.65 22.97
CA LYS A 440 1.42 36.03 23.44
C LYS A 440 0.75 37.03 22.49
N PHE A 441 -0.18 37.82 22.98
CA PHE A 441 -0.85 38.88 22.23
C PHE A 441 -0.39 40.27 22.72
N TYR A 442 -0.73 41.30 21.96
CA TYR A 442 -0.71 42.69 22.44
C TYR A 442 -2.04 43.34 22.04
N ALA A 443 -2.89 43.63 23.03
CA ALA A 443 -4.06 44.47 22.83
C ALA A 443 -3.66 45.94 22.98
N ASP A 444 -4.24 46.83 22.17
CA ASP A 444 -3.87 48.23 22.25
C ASP A 444 -4.36 48.88 23.56
N PRO A 445 -3.49 49.60 24.31
CA PRO A 445 -3.89 50.25 25.55
C PRO A 445 -5.02 51.29 25.43
N THR A 446 -5.36 51.80 24.23
CA THR A 446 -6.43 52.80 24.09
C THR A 446 -7.82 52.23 23.84
N ASP A 447 -7.93 51.06 23.20
CA ASP A 447 -9.24 50.51 22.77
C ASP A 447 -9.43 49.00 23.00
N GLY A 448 -8.39 48.26 23.41
CA GLY A 448 -8.46 46.81 23.64
C GLY A 448 -8.35 45.94 22.38
N SER A 449 -8.13 46.53 21.19
CA SER A 449 -8.05 45.78 19.93
C SER A 449 -6.74 44.98 19.80
N PRO A 450 -6.74 43.73 19.28
CA PRO A 450 -5.52 42.95 19.08
C PRO A 450 -4.67 43.54 17.96
N CYS A 451 -3.39 43.83 18.24
CA CYS A 451 -2.46 44.28 17.23
C CYS A 451 -2.03 43.15 16.27
N ALA A 452 -1.89 43.50 15.00
CA ALA A 452 -1.40 42.64 13.92
C ALA A 452 -0.16 43.27 13.25
N GLY A 453 0.71 42.44 12.67
CA GLY A 453 1.93 42.90 12.00
C GLY A 453 2.99 43.46 12.96
N TRP A 454 3.83 44.38 12.46
CA TRP A 454 4.93 44.99 13.22
C TRP A 454 4.46 46.03 14.24
N LYS A 455 4.75 45.81 15.52
CA LYS A 455 4.52 46.79 16.62
C LYS A 455 5.84 47.06 17.35
N ASN A 456 6.18 48.33 17.56
CA ASN A 456 7.22 48.71 18.52
C ASN A 456 6.58 48.89 19.91
N VAL A 457 7.15 48.24 20.92
CA VAL A 457 6.74 48.39 22.32
C VAL A 457 8.01 48.62 23.15
N ASN A 458 8.12 49.80 23.77
CA ASN A 458 9.25 50.22 24.60
C ASN A 458 10.62 50.01 23.92
N GLY A 459 10.73 50.42 22.64
CA GLY A 459 11.96 50.35 21.84
C GLY A 459 12.23 48.97 21.22
N LYS A 460 11.48 47.92 21.58
CA LYS A 460 11.61 46.58 21.00
C LYS A 460 10.54 46.35 19.94
N TRP A 461 10.94 45.79 18.80
CA TRP A 461 10.02 45.37 17.75
C TRP A 461 9.52 43.95 17.98
N TYR A 462 8.23 43.73 17.73
CA TYR A 462 7.54 42.44 17.74
C TYR A 462 6.73 42.34 16.45
N PHE A 463 6.54 41.12 15.94
CA PHE A 463 5.62 40.86 14.83
C PHE A 463 4.49 39.95 15.31
N PHE A 464 3.26 40.43 15.22
CA PHE A 464 2.05 39.69 15.52
C PHE A 464 1.47 39.12 14.23
N ASP A 465 0.97 37.89 14.30
CA ASP A 465 0.39 37.19 13.16
C ASP A 465 -0.76 37.99 12.53
N GLU A 466 -0.69 38.23 11.22
CA GLU A 466 -1.63 39.12 10.52
C GLU A 466 -3.07 38.55 10.43
N THR A 467 -3.28 37.27 10.77
CA THR A 467 -4.62 36.65 10.88
C THR A 467 -4.95 36.25 12.31
N ALA A 468 -3.99 35.67 13.05
CA ALA A 468 -4.24 35.11 14.37
C ALA A 468 -3.91 36.04 15.55
N GLY A 469 -3.22 37.16 15.33
CA GLY A 469 -2.95 38.20 16.33
C GLY A 469 -1.89 37.87 17.40
N TYR A 470 -1.33 36.66 17.42
CA TYR A 470 -0.28 36.29 18.39
C TYR A 470 1.14 36.55 17.86
N ALA A 471 2.05 36.87 18.77
CA ALA A 471 3.45 37.15 18.46
C ALA A 471 4.16 35.93 17.86
N ARG A 472 4.75 36.11 16.68
CA ARG A 472 5.60 35.11 16.04
C ARG A 472 6.95 35.01 16.74
N SER A 473 7.63 33.89 16.55
CA SER A 473 8.96 33.62 17.10
C SER A 473 9.80 32.78 16.12
N GLY A 474 11.12 32.79 16.27
CA GLY A 474 12.06 32.16 15.34
C GLY A 474 12.23 32.97 14.04
N TRP A 475 12.49 32.28 12.94
CA TRP A 475 12.63 32.89 11.62
C TRP A 475 11.28 33.33 11.05
N LEU A 476 11.20 34.59 10.63
CA LEU A 476 10.07 35.18 9.92
C LEU A 476 10.53 35.66 8.55
N TYR A 477 9.86 35.23 7.48
CA TYR A 477 10.00 35.85 6.15
C TYR A 477 8.85 36.82 5.93
N LYS A 478 9.17 38.10 5.72
CA LYS A 478 8.17 39.16 5.52
C LYS A 478 8.76 40.26 4.62
N ASP A 479 7.92 40.85 3.78
CA ASP A 479 8.24 42.01 2.95
C ASP A 479 9.56 41.88 2.13
N GLY A 480 9.86 40.66 1.68
CA GLY A 480 11.03 40.33 0.86
C GLY A 480 12.31 39.93 1.62
N SER A 481 12.28 39.91 2.96
CA SER A 481 13.45 39.60 3.80
C SER A 481 13.15 38.58 4.90
N TRP A 482 14.18 37.86 5.33
CA TRP A 482 14.18 37.16 6.61
C TRP A 482 14.46 38.12 7.76
N PHE A 483 13.87 37.81 8.92
CA PHE A 483 14.06 38.41 10.22
C PHE A 483 14.15 37.29 11.27
N TYR A 484 14.80 37.55 12.41
CA TYR A 484 14.79 36.62 13.54
C TYR A 484 14.14 37.23 14.77
N LEU A 485 13.11 36.56 15.28
CA LEU A 485 12.37 36.91 16.48
C LEU A 485 12.80 35.97 17.62
N ASP A 486 13.28 36.55 18.71
CA ASP A 486 13.84 35.83 19.86
C ASP A 486 12.80 34.86 20.50
N PRO A 487 13.04 33.52 20.52
CA PRO A 487 12.02 32.56 20.95
C PRO A 487 11.54 32.69 22.40
N SER A 488 12.33 33.30 23.28
CA SER A 488 11.97 33.49 24.70
C SER A 488 11.24 34.81 24.95
N THR A 489 11.61 35.89 24.26
CA THR A 489 11.08 37.23 24.51
C THR A 489 10.09 37.73 23.45
N TYR A 490 10.06 37.08 22.28
CA TYR A 490 9.35 37.45 21.04
C TYR A 490 9.87 38.73 20.36
N ALA A 491 10.95 39.32 20.86
CA ALA A 491 11.52 40.57 20.32
C ALA A 491 12.43 40.30 19.11
N MET A 492 12.35 41.14 18.09
CA MET A 492 13.24 41.10 16.93
C MET A 492 14.71 41.31 17.31
N LYS A 493 15.59 40.51 16.72
CA LYS A 493 17.05 40.60 16.91
C LYS A 493 17.70 41.40 15.77
N THR A 494 18.77 42.11 16.12
CA THR A 494 19.66 42.82 15.21
C THR A 494 21.11 42.45 15.55
N GLY A 495 22.02 42.63 14.59
CA GLY A 495 23.40 42.16 14.70
C GLY A 495 23.54 40.65 14.48
N TRP A 496 24.60 40.08 15.05
CA TRP A 496 24.88 38.63 14.98
C TRP A 496 23.93 37.81 15.85
N VAL A 497 23.36 36.74 15.28
CA VAL A 497 22.61 35.70 16.01
C VAL A 497 23.15 34.31 15.68
N ALA A 498 23.23 33.44 16.69
CA ALA A 498 23.52 32.03 16.53
C ALA A 498 22.21 31.23 16.55
N VAL A 499 21.96 30.43 15.51
CA VAL A 499 20.79 29.55 15.39
C VAL A 499 21.25 28.20 14.86
N ASN A 500 20.91 27.11 15.57
CA ASN A 500 21.24 25.73 15.19
C ASN A 500 22.72 25.51 14.81
N GLY A 501 23.64 26.15 15.53
CA GLY A 501 25.09 26.06 15.30
C GLY A 501 25.66 26.95 14.20
N SER A 502 24.80 27.64 13.41
CA SER A 502 25.23 28.60 12.39
C SER A 502 25.05 30.05 12.87
N TRP A 503 25.93 30.95 12.43
CA TRP A 503 25.81 32.38 12.67
C TRP A 503 25.15 33.09 11.48
N TYR A 504 24.32 34.08 11.77
CA TYR A 504 23.60 34.92 10.81
C TYR A 504 23.72 36.38 11.24
N TYR A 505 23.70 37.33 10.31
CA TYR A 505 23.68 38.76 10.63
C TYR A 505 22.39 39.43 10.16
N LEU A 506 21.68 40.05 11.11
CA LEU A 506 20.54 40.93 10.86
C LEU A 506 21.04 42.37 10.91
N ASN A 507 20.67 43.23 9.96
CA ASN A 507 21.07 44.64 10.01
C ASN A 507 20.26 45.44 11.08
N SER A 508 20.47 46.75 11.16
CA SER A 508 19.79 47.63 12.14
C SER A 508 18.26 47.65 12.03
N SER A 509 17.70 47.31 10.86
CA SER A 509 16.26 47.16 10.62
C SER A 509 15.77 45.72 10.82
N GLY A 510 16.64 44.79 11.20
CA GLY A 510 16.32 43.37 11.38
C GLY A 510 16.43 42.51 10.11
N PHE A 511 16.73 43.11 8.95
CA PHE A 511 16.84 42.37 7.69
C PHE A 511 18.07 41.47 7.67
N MET A 512 17.89 40.17 7.44
CA MET A 512 18.99 39.20 7.29
C MET A 512 19.85 39.55 6.07
N GLN A 513 21.16 39.57 6.24
CA GLN A 513 22.11 39.81 5.17
C GLN A 513 22.54 38.50 4.49
N THR A 514 22.94 38.59 3.22
CA THR A 514 23.54 37.51 2.42
C THR A 514 24.69 38.07 1.58
N GLY A 515 25.61 37.23 1.13
CA GLY A 515 26.79 37.63 0.36
C GLY A 515 27.90 38.26 1.22
N TRP A 516 28.69 39.14 0.60
CA TRP A 516 29.80 39.86 1.25
C TRP A 516 29.29 40.92 2.22
N LEU A 517 29.66 40.81 3.49
CA LEU A 517 29.30 41.73 4.57
C LEU A 517 30.56 42.38 5.15
N ASN A 518 30.60 43.72 5.24
CA ASN A 518 31.68 44.47 5.87
C ASN A 518 31.21 45.06 7.20
N LEU A 519 31.85 44.66 8.30
CA LEU A 519 31.64 45.23 9.63
C LEU A 519 32.96 45.85 10.12
N GLY A 520 33.02 47.18 10.14
CA GLY A 520 34.17 47.92 10.69
C GLY A 520 35.50 47.66 9.97
N GLY A 521 35.47 47.31 8.68
CA GLY A 521 36.66 46.93 7.89
C GLY A 521 36.97 45.44 7.90
N THR A 522 36.32 44.64 8.75
CA THR A 522 36.38 43.18 8.68
C THR A 522 35.31 42.67 7.72
N TRP A 523 35.71 41.90 6.70
CA TRP A 523 34.79 41.25 5.78
C TRP A 523 34.38 39.86 6.28
N TYR A 524 33.15 39.48 5.96
CA TYR A 524 32.54 38.18 6.22
C TYR A 524 31.82 37.76 4.94
N TRP A 525 31.59 36.45 4.77
CA TRP A 525 30.65 35.95 3.75
C TRP A 525 29.52 35.20 4.43
N LEU A 526 28.29 35.56 4.05
CA LEU A 526 27.07 34.85 4.38
C LEU A 526 26.58 34.15 3.11
N ASP A 527 26.24 32.87 3.17
CA ASP A 527 25.77 32.15 1.99
C ASP A 527 24.32 32.52 1.59
N ALA A 528 23.76 31.82 0.60
CA ALA A 528 22.40 32.08 0.11
C ALA A 528 21.29 31.79 1.15
N SER A 529 21.60 31.08 2.24
CA SER A 529 20.72 30.89 3.40
C SER A 529 20.93 31.95 4.49
N GLY A 530 21.93 32.83 4.34
CA GLY A 530 22.38 33.79 5.35
C GLY A 530 23.40 33.22 6.36
N ALA A 531 23.78 31.95 6.23
CA ALA A 531 24.70 31.29 7.15
C ALA A 531 26.16 31.73 6.91
N MET A 532 26.86 32.08 7.98
CA MET A 532 28.23 32.59 7.95
C MET A 532 29.24 31.50 7.58
N ALA A 533 30.06 31.77 6.57
CA ALA A 533 31.14 30.89 6.15
C ALA A 533 32.30 30.85 7.15
N THR A 534 32.89 29.66 7.30
CA THR A 534 34.12 29.39 8.07
C THR A 534 34.97 28.35 7.32
N GLY A 535 36.30 28.47 7.42
CA GLY A 535 37.25 27.70 6.60
C GLY A 535 37.29 28.15 5.13
N TRP A 536 37.78 27.28 4.26
CA TRP A 536 37.83 27.53 2.81
C TRP A 536 36.43 27.45 2.17
N ARG A 537 36.11 28.41 1.30
CA ARG A 537 34.94 28.40 0.41
C ARG A 537 35.31 28.92 -0.98
N VAL A 538 34.58 28.51 -2.01
CA VAL A 538 34.61 29.16 -3.32
C VAL A 538 33.56 30.27 -3.31
N VAL A 539 33.99 31.51 -3.56
CA VAL A 539 33.15 32.71 -3.65
C VAL A 539 33.59 33.47 -4.89
N ASP A 540 32.64 33.89 -5.73
CA ASP A 540 32.89 34.60 -7.00
C ASP A 540 33.93 33.91 -7.91
N GLY A 541 33.89 32.56 -7.93
CA GLY A 541 34.80 31.71 -8.70
C GLY A 541 36.19 31.50 -8.08
N SER A 542 36.51 32.16 -6.95
CA SER A 542 37.83 32.12 -6.30
C SER A 542 37.79 31.44 -4.93
N TRP A 543 38.87 30.74 -4.57
CA TRP A 543 39.04 30.19 -3.22
C TRP A 543 39.36 31.29 -2.21
N ASN A 544 38.50 31.42 -1.21
CA ASN A 544 38.56 32.40 -0.12
C ASN A 544 38.61 31.66 1.22
N TYR A 545 39.34 32.21 2.21
CA TYR A 545 39.39 31.66 3.56
C TYR A 545 38.69 32.57 4.56
N PHE A 546 37.89 31.96 5.42
CA PHE A 546 37.22 32.62 6.54
C PHE A 546 37.69 31.97 7.83
N MET A 547 38.10 32.77 8.81
CA MET A 547 38.52 32.27 10.13
C MET A 547 37.34 31.62 10.88
N ALA A 548 37.61 30.99 12.04
CA ALA A 548 36.56 30.34 12.83
C ALA A 548 35.46 31.30 13.33
N ASN A 549 35.76 32.60 13.41
CA ASN A 549 34.82 33.69 13.69
C ASN A 549 34.19 34.32 12.42
N GLY A 550 34.39 33.71 11.24
CA GLY A 550 33.86 34.15 9.95
C GLY A 550 34.62 35.30 9.27
N ALA A 551 35.66 35.85 9.89
CA ALA A 551 36.43 36.95 9.31
C ALA A 551 37.28 36.48 8.11
N TRP A 552 37.13 37.15 6.97
CA TRP A 552 37.84 36.86 5.72
C TRP A 552 39.34 37.18 5.80
N VAL A 553 40.16 36.32 5.21
CA VAL A 553 41.60 36.54 5.04
C VAL A 553 41.88 36.90 3.57
N SER A 554 42.25 38.15 3.34
CA SER A 554 42.39 38.74 2.00
C SER A 554 43.68 38.37 1.25
N ASP A 555 44.74 37.99 1.96
CA ASP A 555 46.00 37.53 1.36
C ASP A 555 46.06 36.00 1.34
N TYR A 556 46.27 35.44 0.15
CA TYR A 556 46.30 34.00 -0.09
C TYR A 556 47.39 33.27 0.72
N MET A 557 48.51 33.93 1.03
CA MET A 557 49.59 33.36 1.85
C MET A 557 49.12 33.21 3.31
N ASP A 558 48.46 34.25 3.83
CA ASP A 558 47.93 34.28 5.20
C ASP A 558 46.76 33.31 5.38
N ALA A 559 45.97 33.09 4.32
CA ALA A 559 44.95 32.05 4.23
C ALA A 559 45.57 30.63 4.19
N LYS A 560 46.57 30.41 3.33
CA LYS A 560 47.28 29.12 3.19
C LYS A 560 47.98 28.72 4.49
N ALA A 561 48.53 29.67 5.25
CA ALA A 561 49.19 29.41 6.55
C ALA A 561 48.29 28.63 7.53
N GLN A 562 46.98 28.92 7.56
CA GLN A 562 46.02 28.32 8.49
C GLN A 562 45.93 26.78 8.37
N SER A 563 46.20 26.24 7.18
CA SER A 563 46.17 24.79 6.92
C SER A 563 47.31 23.99 7.58
N TYR A 564 48.41 24.63 8.00
CA TYR A 564 49.61 23.91 8.47
C TYR A 564 49.77 23.96 10.00
N SER A 565 50.17 22.84 10.59
CA SER A 565 50.67 22.73 11.96
C SER A 565 52.20 22.89 12.02
N SER A 566 52.74 23.27 13.17
CA SER A 566 54.19 23.42 13.42
C SER A 566 54.54 22.93 14.83
N ASN A 567 55.76 22.44 15.04
CA ASN A 567 56.23 21.96 16.35
C ASN A 567 56.61 23.12 17.31
N THR A 568 56.39 24.36 16.89
CA THR A 568 56.73 25.59 17.61
C THR A 568 55.61 26.61 17.38
N ASN A 569 55.54 27.67 18.20
CA ASN A 569 54.59 28.78 18.01
C ASN A 569 54.94 29.70 16.81
N TRP A 570 55.73 29.18 15.86
CA TRP A 570 56.20 29.83 14.63
C TRP A 570 55.91 28.94 13.42
N LEU A 571 55.65 29.56 12.27
CA LEU A 571 55.52 28.89 10.97
C LEU A 571 56.10 29.80 9.89
N ILE A 572 56.82 29.24 8.92
CA ILE A 572 57.32 29.98 7.74
C ILE A 572 56.66 29.41 6.47
N LEU A 573 56.10 30.29 5.63
CA LEU A 573 55.70 29.98 4.26
C LEU A 573 56.61 30.74 3.29
N VAL A 574 57.03 30.06 2.23
CA VAL A 574 57.74 30.65 1.08
C VAL A 574 56.90 30.41 -0.16
N ASP A 575 56.48 31.50 -0.78
CA ASP A 575 55.84 31.49 -2.10
C ASP A 575 56.95 31.69 -3.13
N THR A 576 57.39 30.60 -3.74
CA THR A 576 58.53 30.58 -4.67
C THR A 576 58.23 31.33 -5.96
N SER A 577 56.94 31.40 -6.34
CA SER A 577 56.45 32.08 -7.54
C SER A 577 56.45 33.60 -7.39
N ARG A 578 56.00 34.12 -6.23
CA ARG A 578 55.99 35.56 -5.90
C ARG A 578 57.28 36.05 -5.25
N CYS A 579 58.23 35.15 -4.94
CA CYS A 579 59.46 35.45 -4.21
C CYS A 579 59.20 36.17 -2.87
N ILE A 580 58.25 35.64 -2.10
CA ILE A 580 57.88 36.14 -0.77
C ILE A 580 58.15 35.07 0.29
N THR A 581 58.64 35.49 1.45
CA THR A 581 58.69 34.68 2.69
C THR A 581 57.81 35.35 3.75
N SER A 582 56.77 34.66 4.20
CA SER A 582 55.91 35.08 5.31
C SER A 582 56.20 34.24 6.55
N ILE A 583 56.23 34.90 7.70
CA ILE A 583 56.50 34.32 9.01
C ILE A 583 55.32 34.60 9.92
N TYR A 584 54.81 33.55 10.57
CA TYR A 584 53.62 33.57 11.40
C TYR A 584 53.94 33.26 12.85
N THR A 585 53.14 33.83 13.75
CA THR A 585 53.10 33.50 15.18
C THR A 585 51.72 33.03 15.57
N GLY A 586 51.62 31.98 16.39
CA GLY A 586 50.34 31.41 16.80
C GLY A 586 50.37 29.90 16.85
N SER A 587 49.32 29.27 16.33
CA SER A 587 49.15 27.80 16.29
C SER A 587 48.33 27.39 15.07
N TRP A 588 48.20 26.09 14.81
CA TRP A 588 47.38 25.56 13.71
C TRP A 588 45.96 26.15 13.72
N ASN A 589 45.47 26.55 12.53
CA ASN A 589 44.19 27.27 12.35
C ASN A 589 44.04 28.59 13.15
N ASN A 590 45.13 29.15 13.66
CA ASN A 590 45.15 30.44 14.35
C ASN A 590 46.55 31.09 14.21
N TRP A 591 46.99 31.29 12.96
CA TRP A 591 48.27 31.90 12.61
C TRP A 591 48.12 33.38 12.27
N SER A 592 48.73 34.26 13.07
CA SER A 592 48.83 35.69 12.77
C SER A 592 50.13 35.99 12.03
N LEU A 593 50.07 36.78 10.94
CA LEU A 593 51.26 37.23 10.21
C LEU A 593 52.13 38.10 11.13
N ASN A 594 53.36 37.66 11.37
CA ASN A 594 54.34 38.38 12.18
C ASN A 594 55.22 39.28 11.29
N ARG A 595 55.71 38.74 10.16
CA ARG A 595 56.56 39.44 9.18
C ARG A 595 56.34 38.90 7.77
N ARG A 596 56.47 39.77 6.78
CA ARG A 596 56.51 39.42 5.36
C ARG A 596 57.76 40.04 4.74
N TYR A 597 58.55 39.23 4.05
CA TYR A 597 59.81 39.60 3.44
C TYR A 597 59.78 39.32 1.93
N VAL A 598 60.34 40.23 1.13
CA VAL A 598 60.77 39.90 -0.22
C VAL A 598 62.04 39.06 -0.13
N CYS A 599 62.13 38.00 -0.93
CA CYS A 599 63.29 37.12 -1.00
C CYS A 599 63.74 36.92 -2.46
N SER A 600 64.77 36.11 -2.69
CA SER A 600 65.04 35.52 -4.01
C SER A 600 65.16 34.01 -3.88
N THR A 601 64.33 33.29 -4.64
CA THR A 601 64.24 31.84 -4.68
C THR A 601 65.14 31.25 -5.78
N GLY A 602 65.17 29.93 -5.89
CA GLY A 602 65.97 29.21 -6.87
C GLY A 602 65.49 29.43 -8.30
N LYS A 603 66.40 29.83 -9.18
CA LYS A 603 66.16 29.92 -10.63
C LYS A 603 65.72 28.56 -11.22
N ALA A 604 65.05 28.56 -12.37
CA ALA A 604 64.48 27.33 -12.97
C ALA A 604 65.47 26.16 -13.18
N SER A 605 66.78 26.41 -13.35
CA SER A 605 67.81 25.36 -13.47
C SER A 605 68.35 24.82 -12.13
N THR A 606 68.03 25.48 -11.02
CA THR A 606 68.32 25.05 -9.64
C THR A 606 67.20 25.60 -8.72
N PRO A 607 65.98 25.06 -8.82
CA PRO A 607 64.81 25.62 -8.14
C PRO A 607 64.90 25.45 -6.63
N THR A 608 64.20 26.30 -5.87
CA THR A 608 63.92 26.02 -4.44
C THR A 608 63.07 24.76 -4.36
N VAL A 609 63.39 23.86 -3.42
CA VAL A 609 62.54 22.68 -3.16
C VAL A 609 61.13 23.10 -2.78
N ILE A 610 60.17 22.25 -3.10
CA ILE A 610 58.74 22.43 -2.85
C ILE A 610 58.31 21.32 -1.87
N GLY A 611 57.54 21.68 -0.84
CA GLY A 611 57.09 20.75 0.19
C GLY A 611 57.10 21.33 1.62
N GLU A 612 56.91 20.45 2.59
CA GLU A 612 56.92 20.74 4.02
C GLU A 612 58.22 20.24 4.68
N TYR A 613 58.88 21.13 5.39
CA TYR A 613 60.23 20.98 5.95
C TYR A 613 60.30 21.54 7.38
N GLN A 614 61.44 21.41 8.06
CA GLN A 614 61.62 21.92 9.42
C GLN A 614 63.01 22.56 9.59
N VAL A 615 63.10 23.64 10.36
CA VAL A 615 64.39 24.26 10.70
C VAL A 615 65.21 23.29 11.56
N TYR A 616 66.39 22.86 11.08
CA TYR A 616 67.24 21.89 11.79
C TYR A 616 68.72 22.29 11.91
N GLY A 617 69.20 23.27 11.14
CA GLY A 617 70.59 23.77 11.21
C GLY A 617 70.65 25.29 11.15
N LYS A 618 71.67 25.90 11.75
CA LYS A 618 71.95 27.35 11.71
C LYS A 618 73.45 27.61 11.75
N GLY A 619 73.90 28.72 11.18
CA GLY A 619 75.28 29.19 11.34
C GLY A 619 75.52 30.63 10.87
N TYR A 620 76.63 31.21 11.33
CA TYR A 620 76.91 32.64 11.15
C TYR A 620 77.22 33.03 9.69
N SER A 621 77.99 32.21 8.96
CA SER A 621 78.33 32.48 7.56
C SER A 621 78.76 31.22 6.80
N PHE A 622 78.74 31.30 5.46
CA PHE A 622 79.26 30.27 4.54
C PHE A 622 79.60 30.88 3.17
N GLY A 623 80.37 30.16 2.34
CA GLY A 623 80.65 30.52 0.95
C GLY A 623 82.12 30.31 0.53
N HIS A 624 82.35 30.25 -0.78
CA HIS A 624 83.67 30.15 -1.39
C HIS A 624 83.80 31.20 -2.50
N GLY A 625 84.73 32.15 -2.36
CA GLY A 625 84.85 33.32 -3.25
C GLY A 625 83.82 34.44 -2.97
N TYR A 626 82.85 34.19 -2.09
CA TYR A 626 81.86 35.14 -1.57
C TYR A 626 81.53 34.76 -0.11
N THR A 627 80.88 35.66 0.62
CA THR A 627 80.36 35.39 1.97
C THR A 627 78.85 35.61 2.03
N CYS A 628 78.09 34.58 2.39
CA CYS A 628 76.70 34.67 2.83
C CYS A 628 76.65 34.64 4.37
N TYR A 629 75.71 35.36 4.98
CA TYR A 629 75.56 35.48 6.43
C TYR A 629 74.22 34.95 6.94
N TYR A 630 74.20 34.57 8.22
CA TYR A 630 73.04 34.19 9.02
C TYR A 630 72.16 33.11 8.37
N TYR A 631 72.75 31.94 8.14
CA TYR A 631 72.01 30.84 7.50
C TYR A 631 71.11 30.11 8.50
N THR A 632 69.91 29.74 8.06
CA THR A 632 68.98 28.83 8.74
C THR A 632 68.55 27.75 7.74
N GLN A 633 68.94 26.52 8.00
CA GLN A 633 68.81 25.34 7.15
C GLN A 633 67.48 24.62 7.40
N PHE A 634 66.79 24.25 6.32
CA PHE A 634 65.46 23.61 6.40
C PHE A 634 65.34 22.29 5.64
N TYR A 635 66.12 22.07 4.57
CA TYR A 635 66.15 20.79 3.84
C TYR A 635 67.47 20.64 3.09
N GLY A 636 68.24 19.56 3.29
CA GLY A 636 69.54 19.38 2.61
C GLY A 636 70.41 20.65 2.65
N ASP A 637 70.99 21.02 1.49
CA ASP A 637 71.75 22.27 1.32
C ASP A 637 70.89 23.53 1.12
N TYR A 638 69.57 23.46 1.33
CA TYR A 638 68.64 24.57 1.17
C TYR A 638 68.51 25.39 2.46
N LEU A 639 68.88 26.67 2.34
CA LEU A 639 69.06 27.62 3.43
C LEU A 639 68.20 28.87 3.22
N PHE A 640 67.66 29.45 4.30
CA PHE A 640 67.42 30.89 4.37
C PHE A 640 68.76 31.57 4.69
N HIS A 641 69.20 32.58 3.93
CA HIS A 641 70.45 33.29 4.22
C HIS A 641 70.49 34.68 3.57
N SER A 642 71.49 35.52 3.90
CA SER A 642 71.67 36.82 3.24
C SER A 642 72.03 36.67 1.75
N SER A 643 71.76 37.67 0.92
CA SER A 643 72.50 37.84 -0.34
C SER A 643 74.01 37.67 -0.16
N PRO A 644 74.75 37.18 -1.18
CA PRO A 644 76.19 37.04 -1.11
C PRO A 644 76.87 38.41 -1.10
N TYR A 645 77.94 38.52 -0.33
CA TYR A 645 78.83 39.67 -0.22
C TYR A 645 80.21 39.32 -0.77
N TYR A 646 80.97 40.33 -1.19
CA TYR A 646 82.39 40.15 -1.47
C TYR A 646 83.13 39.75 -0.18
N VAL A 647 84.08 38.82 -0.28
CA VAL A 647 84.84 38.32 0.87
C VAL A 647 85.50 39.47 1.63
N ASN A 648 85.38 39.46 2.97
CA ASN A 648 85.88 40.51 3.87
C ASN A 648 85.32 41.92 3.57
N SER A 649 84.11 42.03 3.01
CA SER A 649 83.48 43.30 2.66
C SER A 649 82.00 43.36 3.04
N ASN A 650 81.53 44.57 3.36
CA ASN A 650 80.11 44.89 3.50
C ASN A 650 79.43 45.21 2.14
N ARG A 651 80.16 45.10 1.02
CA ARG A 651 79.62 45.28 -0.32
C ARG A 651 78.86 44.02 -0.76
N VAL A 652 77.57 44.16 -1.06
CA VAL A 652 76.75 43.11 -1.67
C VAL A 652 77.31 42.76 -3.06
N MET A 653 77.41 41.47 -3.36
CA MET A 653 77.83 40.93 -4.66
C MET A 653 76.65 40.75 -5.61
N ASP A 654 75.52 40.25 -5.09
CA ASP A 654 74.28 40.04 -5.82
C ASP A 654 73.10 40.61 -5.01
N PRO A 655 72.58 41.81 -5.37
CA PRO A 655 71.47 42.45 -4.67
C PRO A 655 70.08 42.01 -5.17
N THR A 656 69.99 41.00 -6.04
CA THR A 656 68.70 40.60 -6.64
C THR A 656 67.73 40.03 -5.61
N MET A 657 66.57 40.67 -5.51
CA MET A 657 65.41 40.30 -4.68
C MET A 657 64.13 40.40 -5.52
N GLY A 658 63.08 39.67 -5.13
CA GLY A 658 61.77 39.68 -5.79
C GLY A 658 61.67 38.84 -7.06
N VAL A 659 62.76 38.18 -7.48
CA VAL A 659 62.79 37.26 -8.63
C VAL A 659 63.66 36.02 -8.34
N PRO A 660 63.43 34.86 -8.99
CA PRO A 660 64.23 33.66 -8.75
C PRO A 660 65.63 33.74 -9.39
N SER A 661 66.68 33.97 -8.58
CA SER A 661 68.08 34.04 -9.04
C SER A 661 69.05 33.12 -8.28
N SER A 662 68.60 32.49 -7.19
CA SER A 662 69.46 31.72 -6.30
C SER A 662 69.83 30.33 -6.86
N ALA A 663 70.78 29.68 -6.19
CA ALA A 663 71.12 28.27 -6.36
C ALA A 663 70.24 27.36 -5.47
N GLY A 664 68.92 27.54 -5.50
CA GLY A 664 67.94 26.79 -4.71
C GLY A 664 67.58 27.41 -3.35
N CYS A 665 68.54 28.00 -2.65
CA CYS A 665 68.32 28.66 -1.35
C CYS A 665 67.29 29.82 -1.39
N VAL A 666 66.78 30.22 -0.23
CA VAL A 666 65.96 31.42 -0.06
C VAL A 666 66.85 32.58 0.41
N ARG A 667 67.25 33.43 -0.53
CA ARG A 667 68.06 34.62 -0.24
C ARG A 667 67.20 35.75 0.31
N LEU A 668 67.70 36.47 1.30
CA LEU A 668 67.05 37.59 1.97
C LEU A 668 68.03 38.76 2.11
N GLU A 669 67.52 39.95 2.44
CA GLU A 669 68.37 41.00 2.98
C GLU A 669 69.02 40.54 4.30
N ILE A 670 70.24 40.99 4.58
CA ILE A 670 71.04 40.51 5.72
C ILE A 670 70.34 40.69 7.08
N GLN A 671 69.53 41.74 7.25
CA GLN A 671 68.76 41.98 8.47
C GLN A 671 67.62 40.96 8.64
N ASN A 672 66.97 40.59 7.54
CA ASN A 672 65.85 39.62 7.53
C ASN A 672 66.38 38.18 7.71
N ALA A 673 67.51 37.85 7.08
CA ALA A 673 68.24 36.61 7.33
C ALA A 673 68.69 36.51 8.80
N LYS A 674 69.29 37.58 9.36
CA LYS A 674 69.66 37.64 10.78
C LYS A 674 68.46 37.46 11.69
N TRP A 675 67.33 38.09 11.38
CA TRP A 675 66.14 37.99 12.22
C TRP A 675 65.60 36.55 12.26
N ILE A 676 65.56 35.83 11.13
CA ILE A 676 65.21 34.40 11.09
C ILE A 676 66.24 33.56 11.88
N TYR A 677 67.53 33.84 11.71
CA TYR A 677 68.60 33.17 12.45
C TYR A 677 68.44 33.34 13.97
N ASP A 678 68.22 34.56 14.44
CA ASP A 678 68.08 34.91 15.86
C ASP A 678 66.78 34.38 16.50
N ASN A 679 65.64 34.47 15.81
CA ASN A 679 64.31 34.36 16.45
C ASN A 679 63.58 33.04 16.20
N ILE A 680 63.84 32.35 15.08
CA ILE A 680 63.09 31.14 14.69
C ILE A 680 63.74 29.89 15.29
N PRO A 681 63.06 29.14 16.18
CA PRO A 681 63.62 27.95 16.81
C PRO A 681 63.84 26.77 15.84
N TYR A 682 64.61 25.79 16.28
CA TYR A 682 64.64 24.47 15.65
C TYR A 682 63.27 23.78 15.77
N GLY A 683 62.92 22.94 14.79
CA GLY A 683 61.62 22.27 14.68
C GLY A 683 60.49 23.15 14.10
N THR A 684 60.70 24.46 13.91
CA THR A 684 59.73 25.31 13.21
C THR A 684 59.48 24.79 11.80
N LYS A 685 58.20 24.57 11.43
CA LYS A 685 57.83 24.16 10.08
C LYS A 685 58.12 25.28 9.08
N VAL A 686 58.68 24.87 7.94
CA VAL A 686 58.91 25.65 6.74
C VAL A 686 58.11 25.01 5.61
N VAL A 687 57.23 25.77 4.97
CA VAL A 687 56.46 25.31 3.81
C VAL A 687 56.92 26.10 2.59
N THR A 688 57.10 25.41 1.46
CA THR A 688 57.60 25.95 0.19
C THR A 688 56.69 25.49 -0.93
N TYR A 689 56.22 26.41 -1.78
CA TYR A 689 55.26 26.14 -2.87
C TYR A 689 55.30 27.20 -3.98
#